data_AF-A0A3M2DHN2-F1
#
_entry.id   AF-A0A3M2DHN2-F1
#
_cell.length_a   1.000
_cell.length_b   1.000
_cell.length_c   1.000
_cell.angle_alpha   90.00
_cell.angle_beta   90.00
_cell.angle_gamma   90.00
#
_symmetry.space_group_name_H-M   'P 1'
#
loop_
_entity.id
_entity.type
_entity.pdbx_description
1 polymer ?
#
loop_
_entity_poly.entity_id
_entity_poly.type
_entity_poly.pdbx_seq_one_letter_code
_entity_poly.pdbx_strand_id
1 'polypeptide(L)'
;MEAATQQPGEGGAQDSQKLTIDKFADGAIMCLKFSGTIDEDFHGKQIAATVKARTLILDLADIKKISSFGIREWVDFITTVEKNTEEIILLECAPKVVDQLNMVANFAGSGKVFSFYAPYRCDYCDTDSRVLMQVDRDWDVIKSMKPPERPCASCGEPEYFDEDPSSYFLYIAGQERFDLEPEVAAFLSSKLNYVVSDAARRLRIDKYIEDRNTYVKLAGDLDGSFPREKLAEGLEGVIILDVSGIGKIEPAGAAEWRGFLQMITPAADAIYLVGCPPGFLEKLTRPEDLGPKAQVVTFAMPYSCEKCATTASQIIDVEQHFDVLKFATPPEMKCADCKSPTVCAATEGLLSHLPTLPKPELDDKIRKFIKTAQERKPEKKATTVAEAAAARPRSGAGTAILAAVVAALLAVGGFWAYQEYQRRARAEAARQRDEVGRLLEASAEQRPAWITSDTRFSSYCVEDADGLACVGVSSYVDNLEDARVEAQEAALEGLAHAIGLKIADEDWARTVRAIYGDTRQAKINEFEKARTDPDSNRYAQAKREVREGRRAVAASLKATAGGAIPAQPTNEYWEQYEAADGEGTRFVAFVQYRVSPDNVARLVDHYGKPEQVLGASVVTVFPGIAWRYRDIMTGAVITKLGAGDLTNFGLAEKYIVTSIQDRQIKDAKAFAQIATEEFERKKKEGGALKLIVKTGDTPPLEYNKPIPKTIREVHQPRGPRGPAVVPNINRWDQFGGPRRPDRDDPTQ
;
A
#
# COMPACT_ATOMS: atom_id res chain seq x y z
N MET A 1 12.32 -67.99 -13.91
CA MET A 1 13.29 -67.01 -14.43
C MET A 1 12.54 -65.70 -14.62
N GLU A 2 11.87 -65.23 -13.57
CA GLU A 2 12.39 -64.40 -12.45
C GLU A 2 12.63 -62.96 -12.88
N ALA A 3 11.60 -62.17 -12.58
CA ALA A 3 11.65 -60.73 -12.43
C ALA A 3 12.56 -60.38 -11.24
N ALA A 4 13.46 -59.42 -11.44
CA ALA A 4 14.26 -58.83 -10.38
C ALA A 4 13.95 -57.34 -10.28
N THR A 5 13.40 -57.00 -9.13
CA THR A 5 13.19 -55.70 -8.50
C THR A 5 14.37 -54.74 -8.67
N GLN A 6 14.12 -53.50 -9.10
CA GLN A 6 15.04 -52.36 -8.90
C GLN A 6 14.38 -51.34 -7.98
N GLN A 7 15.08 -51.04 -6.88
CA GLN A 7 14.78 -49.99 -5.91
C GLN A 7 15.08 -48.59 -6.48
N PRO A 8 14.46 -47.52 -5.93
CA PRO A 8 14.58 -46.16 -6.44
C PRO A 8 15.91 -45.53 -6.02
N GLY A 9 16.70 -45.07 -7.00
CA GLY A 9 17.88 -44.25 -6.77
C GLY A 9 17.49 -42.78 -6.60
N GLU A 10 17.88 -42.22 -5.46
CA GLU A 10 17.90 -40.78 -5.17
C GLU A 10 18.82 -40.02 -6.15
N GLY A 11 18.46 -38.78 -6.48
CA GLY A 11 19.36 -37.82 -7.14
C GLY A 11 18.97 -37.42 -8.58
N GLY A 12 17.75 -36.91 -8.77
CA GLY A 12 17.38 -36.22 -10.01
C GLY A 12 17.63 -34.71 -9.89
N ALA A 13 18.58 -34.20 -10.68
CA ALA A 13 18.92 -32.79 -10.80
C ALA A 13 17.67 -31.93 -11.07
N GLN A 14 17.46 -30.91 -10.24
CA GLN A 14 16.42 -29.91 -10.48
C GLN A 14 16.75 -29.08 -11.72
N ASP A 15 15.75 -29.04 -12.60
CA ASP A 15 15.62 -28.28 -13.84
C ASP A 15 16.17 -26.85 -13.74
N SER A 16 17.31 -26.58 -14.39
CA SER A 16 17.89 -25.23 -14.50
C SER A 16 17.05 -24.43 -15.50
N GLN A 17 16.09 -23.66 -15.00
CA GLN A 17 15.27 -22.80 -15.84
C GLN A 17 16.14 -21.84 -16.66
N LYS A 18 15.97 -21.88 -17.98
CA LYS A 18 16.64 -21.04 -18.98
C LYS A 18 16.38 -19.55 -18.72
N LEU A 19 17.39 -18.70 -18.94
CA LEU A 19 17.26 -17.25 -18.79
C LEU A 19 16.22 -16.68 -19.77
N THR A 20 15.33 -15.86 -19.24
CA THR A 20 14.37 -15.03 -19.98
C THR A 20 14.61 -13.57 -19.62
N ILE A 21 14.50 -12.69 -20.62
CA ILE A 21 14.75 -11.25 -20.46
C ILE A 21 13.61 -10.49 -21.12
N ASP A 22 12.78 -9.85 -20.30
CA ASP A 22 11.73 -8.97 -20.77
C ASP A 22 12.25 -7.54 -20.85
N LYS A 23 11.92 -6.86 -21.95
CA LYS A 23 12.40 -5.50 -22.24
C LYS A 23 11.25 -4.51 -22.28
N PHE A 24 11.32 -3.53 -21.40
CA PHE A 24 10.39 -2.40 -21.33
C PHE A 24 11.16 -1.10 -21.61
N ALA A 25 10.61 -0.23 -22.44
CA ALA A 25 11.22 1.06 -22.73
C ALA A 25 10.19 2.19 -22.68
N ASP A 26 10.54 3.31 -22.05
CA ASP A 26 9.73 4.52 -22.04
C ASP A 26 10.65 5.76 -22.10
N GLY A 27 10.62 6.45 -23.23
CA GLY A 27 11.48 7.61 -23.48
C GLY A 27 12.97 7.30 -23.30
N ALA A 28 13.60 7.97 -22.33
CA ALA A 28 15.01 7.83 -22.01
C ALA A 28 15.31 6.71 -20.98
N ILE A 29 14.29 5.97 -20.54
CA ILE A 29 14.39 4.91 -19.53
C ILE A 29 14.15 3.56 -20.19
N MET A 30 14.98 2.58 -19.85
CA MET A 30 14.81 1.20 -20.29
C MET A 30 14.93 0.27 -19.10
N CYS A 31 14.00 -0.65 -18.95
CA CYS A 31 14.05 -1.71 -17.94
C CYS A 31 14.26 -3.07 -18.62
N LEU A 32 15.24 -3.81 -18.13
CA LEU A 32 15.47 -5.20 -18.46
C LEU A 32 15.14 -6.04 -17.23
N LYS A 33 14.10 -6.88 -17.32
CA LYS A 33 13.73 -7.82 -16.26
C LYS A 33 14.33 -9.17 -16.58
N PHE A 34 15.18 -9.69 -15.69
CA PHE A 34 15.85 -10.98 -15.85
C PHE A 34 15.17 -12.03 -14.97
N SER A 35 14.86 -13.18 -15.56
CA SER A 35 14.27 -14.32 -14.85
C SER A 35 14.92 -15.64 -15.27
N GLY A 36 15.40 -16.42 -14.31
CA GLY A 36 16.06 -17.72 -14.56
C GLY A 36 17.53 -17.75 -14.14
N THR A 37 18.36 -18.46 -14.91
CA THR A 37 19.78 -18.71 -14.60
C THR A 37 20.70 -17.93 -15.54
N ILE A 38 21.65 -17.16 -15.00
CA ILE A 38 22.71 -16.51 -15.79
C ILE A 38 23.88 -17.48 -15.91
N ASP A 39 24.05 -18.09 -17.08
CA ASP A 39 25.08 -19.09 -17.37
C ASP A 39 25.76 -18.83 -18.73
N GLU A 40 26.37 -19.86 -19.33
CA GLU A 40 27.01 -19.79 -20.64
C GLU A 40 26.08 -19.43 -21.81
N ASP A 41 24.77 -19.64 -21.68
CA ASP A 41 23.79 -19.26 -22.70
C ASP A 41 23.44 -17.76 -22.64
N PHE A 42 23.93 -17.04 -21.63
CA PHE A 42 23.76 -15.59 -21.52
C PHE A 42 24.69 -14.84 -22.48
N HIS A 43 24.13 -14.33 -23.57
CA HIS A 43 24.87 -13.54 -24.56
C HIS A 43 24.87 -12.03 -24.21
N GLY A 44 25.55 -11.66 -23.13
CA GLY A 44 25.54 -10.32 -22.55
C GLY A 44 25.86 -9.19 -23.55
N LYS A 45 26.88 -9.37 -24.40
CA LYS A 45 27.25 -8.35 -25.42
C LYS A 45 26.16 -8.06 -26.44
N GLN A 46 25.39 -9.07 -26.84
CA GLN A 46 24.30 -8.90 -27.80
C GLN A 46 23.18 -8.08 -27.17
N ILE A 47 22.83 -8.37 -25.91
CA ILE A 47 21.79 -7.65 -25.18
C ILE A 47 22.23 -6.21 -24.90
N ALA A 48 23.49 -6.00 -24.47
CA ALA A 48 24.05 -4.68 -24.25
C ALA A 48 23.98 -3.79 -25.50
N ALA A 49 24.18 -4.35 -26.68
CA ALA A 49 24.05 -3.62 -27.95
C ALA A 49 22.60 -3.16 -28.24
N THR A 50 21.60 -3.74 -27.58
CA THR A 50 20.20 -3.31 -27.68
C THR A 50 19.82 -2.22 -26.69
N VAL A 51 20.69 -1.91 -25.72
CA VAL A 51 20.44 -0.87 -24.72
C VAL A 51 20.71 0.50 -25.32
N LYS A 52 19.65 1.28 -25.48
CA LYS A 52 19.66 2.62 -26.09
C LYS A 52 18.83 3.58 -25.23
N ALA A 53 19.26 3.80 -24.00
CA ALA A 53 18.56 4.63 -23.02
C ALA A 53 19.56 5.42 -22.18
N ARG A 54 19.11 6.57 -21.65
CA ARG A 54 19.92 7.37 -20.72
C ARG A 54 20.02 6.66 -19.36
N THR A 55 18.90 6.11 -18.89
CA THR A 55 18.83 5.37 -17.62
C THR A 55 18.43 3.92 -17.89
N LEU A 56 19.25 2.99 -17.42
CA LEU A 56 18.98 1.55 -17.48
C LEU A 56 18.56 1.04 -16.10
N ILE A 57 17.44 0.34 -16.06
CA ILE A 57 16.92 -0.35 -14.89
C ILE A 57 17.12 -1.84 -15.10
N LEU A 58 17.72 -2.50 -14.12
CA LEU A 58 17.92 -3.95 -14.10
C LEU A 58 17.07 -4.52 -12.98
N ASP A 59 15.94 -5.15 -13.33
CA ASP A 59 15.13 -5.92 -12.38
C ASP A 59 15.67 -7.35 -12.31
N LEU A 60 16.13 -7.72 -11.11
CA LEU A 60 16.86 -8.95 -10.84
C LEU A 60 16.18 -9.84 -9.79
N ALA A 61 14.87 -9.65 -9.58
CA ALA A 61 14.06 -10.40 -8.60
C ALA A 61 14.10 -11.92 -8.84
N ASP A 62 13.96 -12.30 -10.11
CA ASP A 62 13.73 -13.67 -10.53
C ASP A 62 15.01 -14.40 -10.95
N ILE A 63 16.19 -13.85 -10.63
CA ILE A 63 17.48 -14.53 -10.82
C ILE A 63 17.63 -15.64 -9.78
N LYS A 64 17.75 -16.88 -10.26
CA LYS A 64 17.83 -18.07 -9.40
C LYS A 64 19.26 -18.51 -9.15
N LYS A 65 20.12 -18.39 -10.17
CA LYS A 65 21.51 -18.86 -10.14
C LYS A 65 22.37 -18.06 -11.12
N ILE A 66 23.65 -17.92 -10.78
CA ILE A 66 24.67 -17.31 -11.62
C ILE A 66 25.87 -18.26 -11.67
N SER A 67 26.26 -18.72 -12.86
CA SER A 67 27.43 -19.59 -13.05
C SER A 67 28.71 -18.77 -13.17
N SER A 68 29.88 -19.39 -12.94
CA SER A 68 31.18 -18.69 -13.11
C SER A 68 31.46 -18.24 -14.55
N PHE A 69 30.83 -18.87 -15.54
CA PHE A 69 30.83 -18.38 -16.92
C PHE A 69 29.88 -17.19 -17.07
N GLY A 70 28.66 -17.31 -16.51
CA GLY A 70 27.67 -16.23 -16.48
C GLY A 70 28.18 -14.94 -15.84
N ILE A 71 28.98 -15.01 -14.76
CA ILE A 71 29.61 -13.84 -14.13
C ILE A 71 30.47 -13.06 -15.13
N ARG A 72 31.27 -13.74 -15.97
CA ARG A 72 32.15 -13.07 -16.93
C ARG A 72 31.36 -12.36 -18.02
N GLU A 73 30.35 -13.03 -18.57
CA GLU A 73 29.45 -12.42 -19.55
C GLU A 73 28.62 -11.29 -18.95
N TRP A 74 28.24 -11.38 -17.67
CA TRP A 74 27.57 -10.32 -16.92
C TRP A 74 28.44 -9.07 -16.73
N VAL A 75 29.70 -9.24 -16.31
CA VAL A 75 30.62 -8.11 -16.18
C VAL A 75 30.88 -7.46 -17.55
N ASP A 76 30.99 -8.24 -18.62
CA ASP A 76 31.10 -7.73 -19.98
C ASP A 76 29.84 -6.97 -20.43
N PHE A 77 28.65 -7.46 -20.07
CA PHE A 77 27.37 -6.80 -20.28
C PHE A 77 27.35 -5.44 -19.59
N ILE A 78 27.59 -5.39 -18.27
CA ILE A 78 27.62 -4.16 -17.45
C ILE A 78 28.63 -3.15 -18.01
N THR A 79 29.86 -3.59 -18.25
CA THR A 79 30.94 -2.73 -18.82
C THR A 79 30.57 -2.15 -20.19
N THR A 80 29.74 -2.86 -20.96
CA THR A 80 29.28 -2.38 -22.27
C THR A 80 28.14 -1.39 -22.13
N VAL A 81 27.16 -1.64 -21.27
CA VAL A 81 26.02 -0.73 -21.07
C VAL A 81 26.43 0.58 -20.40
N GLU A 82 27.41 0.56 -19.51
CA GLU A 82 27.97 1.78 -18.87
C GLU A 82 28.51 2.81 -19.85
N LYS A 83 28.96 2.36 -21.03
CA LYS A 83 29.43 3.27 -22.09
C LYS A 83 28.28 3.96 -22.82
N ASN A 84 27.08 3.39 -22.73
CA ASN A 84 25.90 3.77 -23.50
C ASN A 84 24.82 4.43 -22.64
N THR A 85 24.92 4.37 -21.30
CA THR A 85 23.93 4.89 -20.36
C THR A 85 24.57 5.85 -19.35
N GLU A 86 23.87 6.91 -18.97
CA GLU A 86 24.33 7.84 -17.93
C GLU A 86 24.13 7.26 -16.52
N GLU A 87 23.11 6.43 -16.33
CA GLU A 87 22.74 5.88 -15.03
C GLU A 87 22.27 4.42 -15.16
N ILE A 88 22.69 3.57 -14.21
CA ILE A 88 22.24 2.18 -14.08
C ILE A 88 21.67 2.00 -12.67
N ILE A 89 20.45 1.49 -12.56
CA ILE A 89 19.76 1.25 -11.29
C ILE A 89 19.39 -0.22 -11.21
N LEU A 90 19.85 -0.89 -10.16
CA LEU A 90 19.52 -2.28 -9.89
C LEU A 90 18.33 -2.33 -8.92
N LEU A 91 17.32 -3.10 -9.28
CA LEU A 91 16.10 -3.31 -8.51
C LEU A 91 15.91 -4.77 -8.15
N GLU A 92 15.31 -4.96 -6.98
CA GLU A 92 14.91 -6.26 -6.45
C GLU A 92 16.04 -7.30 -6.54
N CYS A 93 17.30 -6.90 -6.29
CA CYS A 93 18.43 -7.82 -6.36
C CYS A 93 18.17 -9.07 -5.51
N ALA A 94 18.01 -10.23 -6.16
CA ALA A 94 17.88 -11.50 -5.47
C ALA A 94 19.12 -11.77 -4.58
N PRO A 95 19.02 -12.61 -3.54
CA PRO A 95 20.16 -12.83 -2.64
C PRO A 95 21.45 -13.25 -3.36
N LYS A 96 21.32 -14.09 -4.40
CA LYS A 96 22.45 -14.50 -5.24
C LYS A 96 23.12 -13.38 -6.01
N VAL A 97 22.38 -12.32 -6.36
CA VAL A 97 22.91 -11.11 -6.98
C VAL A 97 23.68 -10.30 -5.93
N VAL A 98 23.15 -10.17 -4.72
CA VAL A 98 23.83 -9.49 -3.61
C VAL A 98 25.14 -10.18 -3.25
N ASP A 99 25.16 -11.51 -3.22
CA ASP A 99 26.40 -12.29 -3.03
C ASP A 99 27.46 -11.90 -4.09
N GLN A 100 27.08 -11.83 -5.37
CA GLN A 100 28.00 -11.44 -6.43
C GLN A 100 28.45 -9.99 -6.35
N LEU A 101 27.58 -9.07 -5.91
CA LEU A 101 27.96 -7.67 -5.66
C LEU A 101 29.08 -7.56 -4.60
N ASN A 102 29.01 -8.38 -3.56
CA ASN A 102 30.02 -8.41 -2.50
C ASN A 102 31.31 -9.15 -2.93
N MET A 103 31.21 -10.20 -3.74
CA MET A 103 32.33 -11.09 -4.09
C MET A 103 33.07 -10.72 -5.38
N VAL A 104 32.40 -10.11 -6.35
CA VAL A 104 32.92 -9.87 -7.69
C VAL A 104 33.08 -8.39 -7.95
N ALA A 105 34.33 -7.97 -8.17
CA ALA A 105 34.62 -6.59 -8.54
C ALA A 105 33.89 -6.20 -9.84
N ASN A 106 33.37 -4.98 -9.89
CA ASN A 106 32.67 -4.42 -11.05
C ASN A 106 31.38 -5.16 -11.44
N PHE A 107 30.78 -5.97 -10.55
CA PHE A 107 29.56 -6.71 -10.87
C PHE A 107 28.36 -5.80 -11.20
N ALA A 108 28.26 -4.62 -10.59
CA ALA A 108 27.32 -3.56 -10.98
C ALA A 108 27.99 -2.38 -11.69
N GLY A 109 29.31 -2.40 -11.81
CA GLY A 109 30.18 -1.26 -12.15
C GLY A 109 29.72 0.09 -11.61
N SER A 110 29.23 1.04 -12.42
CA SER A 110 28.72 2.35 -12.01
C SER A 110 27.25 2.33 -11.56
N GLY A 111 26.61 1.17 -11.61
CA GLY A 111 25.22 0.98 -11.20
C GLY A 111 25.03 1.08 -9.68
N LYS A 112 23.86 1.57 -9.30
CA LYS A 112 23.47 1.74 -7.89
C LYS A 112 22.35 0.77 -7.54
N VAL A 113 22.42 0.17 -6.37
CA VAL A 113 21.37 -0.72 -5.88
C VAL A 113 20.30 0.13 -5.20
N PHE A 114 19.08 0.10 -5.72
CA PHE A 114 17.95 0.78 -5.07
C PHE A 114 17.17 -0.17 -4.15
N SER A 115 17.05 -1.44 -4.52
CA SER A 115 16.35 -2.45 -3.70
C SER A 115 16.91 -3.84 -3.89
N PHE A 116 16.77 -4.67 -2.85
CA PHE A 116 17.32 -6.02 -2.79
C PHE A 116 16.56 -6.88 -1.77
N TYR A 117 16.66 -8.20 -1.92
CA TYR A 117 16.00 -9.16 -1.04
C TYR A 117 16.93 -9.66 0.05
N ALA A 118 16.65 -9.32 1.31
CA ALA A 118 17.31 -9.86 2.49
C ALA A 118 16.80 -11.29 2.79
N PRO A 119 17.67 -12.30 2.91
CA PRO A 119 17.28 -13.66 3.27
C PRO A 119 16.99 -13.77 4.76
N TYR A 120 15.87 -14.40 5.09
CA TYR A 120 15.47 -14.70 6.46
C TYR A 120 15.11 -16.19 6.56
N ARG A 121 15.38 -16.78 7.72
CA ARG A 121 15.07 -18.17 8.00
C ARG A 121 14.39 -18.31 9.35
N CYS A 122 13.37 -19.16 9.38
CA CYS A 122 12.71 -19.55 10.61
C CYS A 122 13.11 -20.98 11.00
N ASP A 123 13.86 -21.14 12.08
CA ASP A 123 14.25 -22.48 12.59
C ASP A 123 13.07 -23.31 13.11
N TYR A 124 11.93 -22.67 13.39
CA TYR A 124 10.75 -23.35 13.95
C TYR A 124 9.94 -24.10 12.90
N CYS A 125 9.74 -23.48 11.73
CA CYS A 125 8.97 -24.09 10.64
C CYS A 125 9.82 -24.42 9.42
N ASP A 126 11.16 -24.29 9.54
CA ASP A 126 12.15 -24.54 8.51
C ASP A 126 11.79 -23.88 7.17
N THR A 127 11.23 -22.66 7.25
CA THR A 127 10.84 -21.88 6.08
C THR A 127 11.82 -20.75 5.87
N ASP A 128 12.31 -20.66 4.64
CA ASP A 128 13.08 -19.52 4.16
C ASP A 128 12.13 -18.47 3.57
N SER A 129 12.37 -17.22 3.93
CA SER A 129 11.65 -16.08 3.39
C SER A 129 12.63 -15.05 2.84
N ARG A 130 12.13 -14.18 1.95
CA ARG A 130 12.90 -13.09 1.38
C ARG A 130 12.16 -11.79 1.61
N VAL A 131 12.85 -10.84 2.24
CA VAL A 131 12.30 -9.53 2.58
C VAL A 131 12.85 -8.50 1.63
N LEU A 132 11.97 -7.78 0.92
CA LEU A 132 12.39 -6.67 0.08
C LEU A 132 12.80 -5.47 0.95
N MET A 133 14.08 -5.11 0.89
CA MET A 133 14.64 -3.90 1.48
C MET A 133 14.85 -2.83 0.40
N GLN A 134 14.56 -1.58 0.74
CA GLN A 134 14.77 -0.42 -0.12
C GLN A 134 15.79 0.52 0.52
N VAL A 135 16.72 1.01 -0.28
CA VAL A 135 17.85 1.81 0.23
C VAL A 135 17.41 3.16 0.78
N ASP A 136 16.36 3.77 0.23
CA ASP A 136 15.80 5.04 0.71
C ASP A 136 14.95 4.89 1.98
N ARG A 137 14.22 3.77 2.12
CA ARG A 137 13.35 3.45 3.27
C ARG A 137 14.11 2.86 4.45
N ASP A 138 14.98 1.89 4.19
CA ASP A 138 15.62 1.04 5.20
C ASP A 138 17.10 1.43 5.43
N TRP A 139 17.48 2.64 5.03
CA TRP A 139 18.87 3.14 5.05
C TRP A 139 19.57 2.93 6.39
N ASP A 140 18.90 3.28 7.50
CA ASP A 140 19.50 3.22 8.83
C ASP A 140 19.76 1.77 9.28
N VAL A 141 18.88 0.83 8.90
CA VAL A 141 19.05 -0.61 9.16
C VAL A 141 20.23 -1.16 8.35
N ILE A 142 20.31 -0.79 7.07
CA ILE A 142 21.39 -1.21 6.17
C ILE A 142 22.74 -0.66 6.67
N LYS A 143 22.79 0.63 7.01
CA LYS A 143 24.04 1.30 7.43
C LYS A 143 24.51 0.86 8.80
N SER A 144 23.58 0.56 9.71
CA SER A 144 23.92 0.00 11.02
C SER A 144 24.33 -1.47 10.94
N MET A 145 24.09 -2.14 9.81
CA MET A 145 24.34 -3.57 9.58
C MET A 145 23.69 -4.47 10.63
N LYS A 146 22.51 -4.05 11.11
CA LYS A 146 21.77 -4.74 12.18
C LYS A 146 20.34 -5.00 11.71
N PRO A 147 20.13 -6.01 10.86
CA PRO A 147 18.80 -6.38 10.42
C PRO A 147 18.03 -6.92 11.63
N PRO A 148 16.82 -6.42 11.92
CA PRO A 148 16.04 -6.88 13.05
C PRO A 148 15.50 -8.30 12.79
N GLU A 149 15.32 -9.06 13.86
CA GLU A 149 14.43 -10.24 13.85
C GLU A 149 13.00 -9.79 13.54
N ARG A 150 12.25 -10.67 12.91
CA ARG A 150 10.88 -10.39 12.50
C ARG A 150 10.02 -11.64 12.64
N PRO A 151 8.69 -11.51 12.74
CA PRO A 151 7.82 -12.70 12.79
C PRO A 151 7.76 -13.37 11.41
N CYS A 152 7.98 -14.69 11.39
CA CYS A 152 7.86 -15.52 10.20
C CYS A 152 6.43 -15.50 9.67
N ALA A 153 6.25 -15.26 8.37
CA ALA A 153 4.93 -15.24 7.74
C ALA A 153 4.21 -16.60 7.78
N SER A 154 4.94 -17.72 7.91
CA SER A 154 4.37 -19.07 7.90
C SER A 154 3.88 -19.54 9.27
N CYS A 155 4.63 -19.26 10.34
CA CYS A 155 4.32 -19.78 11.68
C CYS A 155 4.21 -18.70 12.77
N GLY A 156 4.57 -17.45 12.49
CA GLY A 156 4.54 -16.34 13.45
C GLY A 156 5.71 -16.29 14.44
N GLU A 157 6.52 -17.35 14.53
CA GLU A 157 7.75 -17.38 15.35
C GLU A 157 8.84 -16.48 14.75
N PRO A 158 9.84 -16.03 15.54
CA PRO A 158 10.93 -15.22 15.03
C PRO A 158 11.66 -15.92 13.86
N GLU A 159 11.80 -15.22 12.75
CA GLU A 159 12.78 -15.51 11.71
C GLU A 159 13.94 -14.53 11.85
N TYR A 160 15.15 -15.06 11.71
CA TYR A 160 16.38 -14.31 11.79
C TYR A 160 16.98 -14.15 10.39
N PHE A 161 17.86 -13.17 10.27
CA PHE A 161 18.59 -12.93 9.05
C PHE A 161 19.57 -14.09 8.79
N ASP A 162 19.41 -14.83 7.70
CA ASP A 162 20.07 -16.11 7.44
C ASP A 162 21.46 -15.98 6.78
N GLU A 163 22.09 -14.82 6.94
CA GLU A 163 23.42 -14.51 6.40
C GLU A 163 24.22 -13.71 7.44
N ASP A 164 25.52 -13.53 7.24
CA ASP A 164 26.29 -12.58 8.05
C ASP A 164 25.96 -11.13 7.62
N PRO A 165 25.35 -10.28 8.48
CA PRO A 165 24.94 -8.94 8.06
C PRO A 165 26.07 -8.04 7.60
N SER A 166 27.25 -8.20 8.20
CA SER A 166 28.42 -7.36 7.89
C SER A 166 28.96 -7.66 6.49
N SER A 167 28.94 -8.92 6.09
CA SER A 167 29.33 -9.40 4.77
C SER A 167 28.24 -9.11 3.74
N TYR A 168 26.98 -9.34 4.08
CA TYR A 168 25.85 -9.22 3.16
C TYR A 168 25.56 -7.77 2.78
N PHE A 169 25.57 -6.83 3.75
CA PHE A 169 25.33 -5.42 3.50
C PHE A 169 26.57 -4.64 3.05
N LEU A 170 27.76 -5.27 2.96
CA LEU A 170 29.03 -4.58 2.74
C LEU A 170 28.99 -3.63 1.52
N TYR A 171 28.59 -4.14 0.35
CA TYR A 171 28.52 -3.36 -0.88
C TYR A 171 27.48 -2.22 -0.77
N ILE A 172 26.28 -2.55 -0.29
CA ILE A 172 25.13 -1.64 -0.27
C ILE A 172 25.29 -0.55 0.80
N ALA A 173 25.91 -0.86 1.94
CA ALA A 173 26.28 0.13 2.95
C ALA A 173 27.45 1.02 2.48
N GLY A 174 28.22 0.58 1.47
CA GLY A 174 29.34 1.32 0.90
C GLY A 174 28.95 2.38 -0.13
N GLN A 175 27.80 2.24 -0.81
CA GLN A 175 27.27 3.29 -1.68
C GLN A 175 26.73 4.48 -0.89
N GLU A 176 26.53 5.62 -1.56
CA GLU A 176 25.83 6.76 -1.00
C GLU A 176 24.32 6.59 -1.11
N ARG A 177 23.58 7.10 -0.12
CA ARG A 177 22.12 7.19 -0.21
C ARG A 177 21.77 8.08 -1.41
N PHE A 178 20.88 7.61 -2.26
CA PHE A 178 20.36 8.37 -3.38
C PHE A 178 18.84 8.23 -3.44
N ASP A 179 18.19 9.25 -3.99
CA ASP A 179 16.78 9.21 -4.31
C ASP A 179 16.63 8.95 -5.81
N LEU A 180 15.58 8.23 -6.20
CA LEU A 180 15.25 8.05 -7.61
C LEU A 180 14.93 9.38 -8.28
N GLU A 181 15.37 9.53 -9.53
CA GLU A 181 14.88 10.61 -10.38
C GLU A 181 13.35 10.47 -10.56
N PRO A 182 12.58 11.57 -10.61
CA PRO A 182 11.12 11.51 -10.64
C PRO A 182 10.57 10.71 -11.81
N GLU A 183 11.20 10.83 -12.98
CA GLU A 183 10.82 10.08 -14.18
C GLU A 183 11.02 8.57 -13.99
N VAL A 184 12.07 8.17 -13.27
CA VAL A 184 12.33 6.77 -12.91
C VAL A 184 11.29 6.29 -11.90
N ALA A 185 11.02 7.05 -10.84
CA ALA A 185 9.99 6.68 -9.86
C ALA A 185 8.60 6.53 -10.51
N ALA A 186 8.24 7.44 -11.42
CA ALA A 186 6.99 7.38 -12.17
C ALA A 186 6.96 6.18 -13.13
N PHE A 187 8.06 5.89 -13.82
CA PHE A 187 8.19 4.70 -14.66
C PHE A 187 7.98 3.42 -13.83
N LEU A 188 8.65 3.31 -12.68
CA LEU A 188 8.54 2.16 -11.78
C LEU A 188 7.11 1.96 -11.26
N SER A 189 6.47 3.04 -10.78
CA SER A 189 5.10 3.00 -10.29
C SER A 189 4.10 2.63 -11.41
N SER A 190 4.21 3.25 -12.59
CA SER A 190 3.21 3.12 -13.66
C SER A 190 3.39 1.91 -14.58
N LYS A 191 4.63 1.48 -14.84
CA LYS A 191 4.93 0.39 -15.80
C LYS A 191 5.22 -0.93 -15.11
N LEU A 192 5.83 -0.89 -13.94
CA LEU A 192 6.21 -2.10 -13.19
C LEU A 192 5.33 -2.34 -11.96
N ASN A 193 4.34 -1.46 -11.68
CA ASN A 193 3.55 -1.46 -10.44
C ASN A 193 4.43 -1.54 -9.18
N TYR A 194 5.64 -0.98 -9.27
CA TYR A 194 6.65 -1.10 -8.24
C TYR A 194 6.40 -0.07 -7.14
N VAL A 195 6.40 -0.54 -5.89
CA VAL A 195 6.11 0.28 -4.70
C VAL A 195 7.34 1.12 -4.37
N VAL A 196 7.44 2.33 -4.93
CA VAL A 196 8.42 3.35 -4.51
C VAL A 196 8.01 4.01 -3.20
N SER A 197 8.98 4.54 -2.43
CA SER A 197 8.72 5.23 -1.15
C SER A 197 7.84 6.48 -1.31
N ASP A 198 7.17 6.90 -0.23
CA ASP A 198 6.32 8.10 -0.25
C ASP A 198 7.09 9.37 -0.63
N ALA A 199 8.39 9.44 -0.33
CA ALA A 199 9.25 10.56 -0.74
C ALA A 199 9.46 10.61 -2.26
N ALA A 200 9.55 9.46 -2.92
CA ALA A 200 9.65 9.33 -4.37
C ALA A 200 8.29 9.53 -5.08
N ARG A 201 7.17 9.37 -4.37
CA ARG A 201 5.80 9.62 -4.88
C ARG A 201 5.37 11.09 -4.83
N ARG A 202 6.01 11.94 -4.02
CA ARG A 202 5.65 13.36 -3.88
C ARG A 202 5.71 14.08 -5.22
N LEU A 203 4.65 14.82 -5.53
CA LEU A 203 4.57 15.65 -6.72
C LEU A 203 5.68 16.73 -6.73
N ARG A 204 6.50 16.71 -7.77
CA ARG A 204 7.50 17.72 -8.09
C ARG A 204 7.02 18.54 -9.27
N ILE A 205 7.34 19.83 -9.22
CA ILE A 205 6.88 20.82 -10.18
C ILE A 205 8.11 21.59 -10.65
N ASP A 206 8.38 21.56 -11.96
CA ASP A 206 9.34 22.44 -12.60
C ASP A 206 8.61 23.45 -13.48
N LYS A 207 8.94 24.73 -13.34
CA LYS A 207 8.27 25.83 -14.04
C LYS A 207 9.29 26.63 -14.82
N TYR A 208 9.06 26.74 -16.12
CA TYR A 208 9.85 27.55 -17.03
C TYR A 208 8.95 28.55 -17.74
N ILE A 209 9.30 29.83 -17.70
CA ILE A 209 8.53 30.91 -18.29
C ILE A 209 9.42 31.61 -19.31
N GLU A 210 8.91 31.79 -20.52
CA GLU A 210 9.53 32.59 -21.57
C GLU A 210 8.46 33.41 -22.27
N ASP A 211 8.62 34.73 -22.29
CA ASP A 211 7.65 35.68 -22.82
C ASP A 211 6.23 35.48 -22.24
N ARG A 212 5.28 35.06 -23.08
CA ARG A 212 3.88 34.80 -22.73
C ARG A 212 3.55 33.30 -22.67
N ASN A 213 4.59 32.45 -22.71
CA ASN A 213 4.47 31.00 -22.65
C ASN A 213 4.98 30.50 -21.30
N THR A 214 4.19 29.66 -20.65
CA THR A 214 4.59 29.03 -19.39
C THR A 214 4.57 27.52 -19.53
N TYR A 215 5.72 26.89 -19.36
CA TYR A 215 5.89 25.44 -19.31
C TYR A 215 5.93 24.97 -17.86
N VAL A 216 5.10 23.97 -17.53
CA VAL A 216 5.04 23.35 -16.21
C VAL A 216 5.18 21.85 -16.38
N LYS A 217 6.25 21.28 -15.83
CA LYS A 217 6.45 19.83 -15.77
C LYS A 217 6.06 19.30 -14.41
N LEU A 218 5.22 18.27 -14.42
CA LEU A 218 4.70 17.60 -13.23
C LEU A 218 5.20 16.17 -13.22
N ALA A 219 5.80 15.77 -12.09
CA ALA A 219 6.28 14.41 -11.90
C ALA A 219 5.97 13.90 -10.49
N GLY A 220 5.43 12.69 -10.37
CA GLY A 220 4.97 12.10 -9.11
C GLY A 220 3.50 11.65 -9.17
N ASP A 221 2.97 11.20 -8.05
CA ASP A 221 1.58 10.77 -7.94
C ASP A 221 0.65 11.98 -7.78
N LEU A 222 -0.56 11.85 -8.33
CA LEU A 222 -1.62 12.84 -8.21
C LEU A 222 -2.57 12.43 -7.08
N ASP A 223 -2.39 13.01 -5.90
CA ASP A 223 -3.17 12.75 -4.70
C ASP A 223 -3.81 14.03 -4.11
N GLY A 224 -4.45 13.92 -2.95
CA GLY A 224 -5.11 15.05 -2.28
C GLY A 224 -4.17 16.17 -1.80
N SER A 225 -2.84 16.00 -1.90
CA SER A 225 -1.84 17.02 -1.58
C SER A 225 -1.47 17.92 -2.77
N PHE A 226 -2.07 17.70 -3.95
CA PHE A 226 -1.81 18.48 -5.17
C PHE A 226 -2.00 19.99 -4.92
N PRO A 227 -0.94 20.83 -5.02
CA PRO A 227 -0.97 22.22 -4.57
C PRO A 227 -1.54 23.17 -5.64
N ARG A 228 -2.81 22.97 -6.03
CA ARG A 228 -3.44 23.66 -7.17
C ARG A 228 -3.39 25.19 -7.10
N GLU A 229 -3.62 25.79 -5.93
CA GLU A 229 -3.69 27.24 -5.74
C GLU A 229 -2.33 27.87 -6.01
N LYS A 230 -1.30 27.33 -5.34
CA LYS A 230 0.08 27.79 -5.50
C LYS A 230 0.62 27.55 -6.91
N LEU A 231 0.18 26.47 -7.57
CA LEU A 231 0.57 26.18 -8.94
C LEU A 231 -0.07 27.14 -9.94
N ALA A 232 -1.33 27.52 -9.72
CA ALA A 232 -2.09 28.43 -10.58
C ALA A 232 -1.55 29.87 -10.54
N GLU A 233 -0.88 30.27 -9.46
CA GLU A 233 -0.29 31.60 -9.33
C GLU A 233 0.70 31.91 -10.47
N GLY A 234 0.41 33.00 -11.20
CA GLY A 234 1.22 33.45 -12.33
C GLY A 234 1.23 32.48 -13.50
N LEU A 235 0.14 31.73 -13.73
CA LEU A 235 -0.13 31.03 -14.97
C LEU A 235 -1.09 31.85 -15.82
N GLU A 236 -0.53 32.59 -16.76
CA GLU A 236 -1.25 33.45 -17.70
C GLU A 236 -0.72 33.23 -19.12
N GLY A 237 -1.54 33.51 -20.13
CA GLY A 237 -1.13 33.35 -21.52
C GLY A 237 -1.19 31.91 -22.01
N VAL A 238 -0.21 31.47 -22.80
CA VAL A 238 -0.17 30.09 -23.30
C VAL A 238 0.50 29.18 -22.28
N ILE A 239 -0.23 28.19 -21.78
CA ILE A 239 0.23 27.29 -20.72
C ILE A 239 0.47 25.90 -21.29
N ILE A 240 1.65 25.34 -21.05
CA ILE A 240 2.01 23.98 -21.43
C ILE A 240 2.16 23.17 -20.15
N LEU A 241 1.34 22.14 -19.99
CA LEU A 241 1.37 21.19 -18.88
C LEU A 241 1.99 19.88 -19.37
N ASP A 242 3.25 19.66 -19.01
CA ASP A 242 3.93 18.38 -19.22
C ASP A 242 3.63 17.45 -18.06
N VAL A 243 2.77 16.47 -18.34
CA VAL A 243 2.30 15.48 -17.36
C VAL A 243 2.94 14.10 -17.59
N SER A 244 4.02 14.04 -18.37
CA SER A 244 4.75 12.79 -18.66
C SER A 244 5.30 12.09 -17.42
N GLY A 245 5.60 12.84 -16.37
CA GLY A 245 6.07 12.31 -15.09
C GLY A 245 4.96 11.90 -14.12
N ILE A 246 3.67 12.05 -14.48
CA ILE A 246 2.58 11.68 -13.59
C ILE A 246 2.46 10.15 -13.50
N GLY A 247 2.54 9.64 -12.28
CA GLY A 247 2.38 8.23 -11.96
C GLY A 247 0.92 7.87 -11.66
N LYS A 248 0.68 7.42 -10.42
CA LYS A 248 -0.64 6.99 -9.96
C LYS A 248 -1.56 8.21 -9.81
N ILE A 249 -2.83 8.02 -10.16
CA ILE A 249 -3.89 9.04 -10.04
C ILE A 249 -4.92 8.55 -9.04
N GLU A 250 -5.02 9.23 -7.89
CA GLU A 250 -6.02 8.96 -6.87
C GLU A 250 -7.27 9.81 -7.07
N PRO A 251 -8.46 9.38 -6.58
CA PRO A 251 -9.69 10.14 -6.76
C PRO A 251 -9.63 11.57 -6.21
N ALA A 252 -8.94 11.79 -5.08
CA ALA A 252 -8.74 13.10 -4.50
C ALA A 252 -7.86 13.99 -5.39
N GLY A 253 -6.73 13.49 -5.88
CA GLY A 253 -5.86 14.24 -6.78
C GLY A 253 -6.50 14.53 -8.13
N ALA A 254 -7.30 13.59 -8.65
CA ALA A 254 -8.11 13.79 -9.84
C ALA A 254 -9.12 14.95 -9.68
N ALA A 255 -9.70 15.13 -8.49
CA ALA A 255 -10.57 16.26 -8.19
C ALA A 255 -9.78 17.58 -8.10
N GLU A 256 -8.60 17.55 -7.47
CA GLU A 256 -7.74 18.74 -7.39
C GLU A 256 -7.21 19.19 -8.75
N TRP A 257 -6.89 18.25 -9.65
CA TRP A 257 -6.50 18.55 -11.04
C TRP A 257 -7.61 19.23 -11.84
N ARG A 258 -8.86 18.74 -11.72
CA ARG A 258 -10.02 19.39 -12.35
C ARG A 258 -10.19 20.81 -11.84
N GLY A 259 -10.09 21.01 -10.51
CA GLY A 259 -10.15 22.34 -9.91
C GLY A 259 -9.02 23.26 -10.38
N PHE A 260 -7.82 22.72 -10.57
CA PHE A 260 -6.68 23.45 -11.12
C PHE A 260 -6.91 23.93 -12.55
N LEU A 261 -7.34 23.05 -13.45
CA LEU A 261 -7.67 23.43 -14.83
C LEU A 261 -8.77 24.51 -14.87
N GLN A 262 -9.80 24.37 -14.04
CA GLN A 262 -10.86 25.38 -13.90
C GLN A 262 -10.33 26.73 -13.42
N MET A 263 -9.33 26.73 -12.52
CA MET A 263 -8.74 27.95 -11.96
C MET A 263 -7.88 28.72 -12.98
N ILE A 264 -7.09 28.02 -13.80
CA ILE A 264 -6.18 28.67 -14.77
C ILE A 264 -6.86 29.04 -16.09
N THR A 265 -7.96 28.37 -16.45
CA THR A 265 -8.69 28.58 -17.71
C THR A 265 -9.09 30.05 -17.99
N PRO A 266 -9.56 30.84 -17.01
CA PRO A 266 -9.91 32.25 -17.25
C PRO A 266 -8.72 33.10 -17.72
N ALA A 267 -7.53 32.87 -17.18
CA ALA A 267 -6.32 33.65 -17.45
C ALA A 267 -5.45 33.09 -18.60
N ALA A 268 -5.73 31.86 -19.04
CA ALA A 268 -5.03 31.22 -20.15
C ALA A 268 -5.57 31.71 -21.51
N ASP A 269 -4.68 31.96 -22.47
CA ASP A 269 -5.05 32.09 -23.88
C ASP A 269 -5.33 30.70 -24.48
N ALA A 270 -4.49 29.71 -24.16
CA ALA A 270 -4.63 28.30 -24.51
C ALA A 270 -3.88 27.43 -23.49
N ILE A 271 -4.34 26.18 -23.30
CA ILE A 271 -3.69 25.19 -22.42
C ILE A 271 -3.37 23.94 -23.24
N TYR A 272 -2.10 23.52 -23.23
CA TYR A 272 -1.62 22.36 -23.98
C TYR A 272 -1.09 21.30 -23.03
N LEU A 273 -1.65 20.09 -23.09
CA LEU A 273 -1.14 18.95 -22.35
C LEU A 273 -0.19 18.14 -23.24
N VAL A 274 1.03 17.90 -22.75
CA VAL A 274 2.03 17.09 -23.45
C VAL A 274 2.43 15.88 -22.61
N GLY A 275 2.73 14.78 -23.30
CA GLY A 275 3.25 13.56 -22.68
C GLY A 275 2.23 12.80 -21.83
N CYS A 276 0.92 12.94 -22.07
CA CYS A 276 -0.12 12.31 -21.24
C CYS A 276 0.06 10.78 -21.13
N PRO A 277 0.32 10.22 -19.92
CA PRO A 277 0.35 8.77 -19.72
C PRO A 277 -1.03 8.14 -19.99
N PRO A 278 -1.12 6.84 -20.34
CA PRO A 278 -2.39 6.18 -20.67
C PRO A 278 -3.49 6.38 -19.61
N GLY A 279 -3.14 6.16 -18.33
CA GLY A 279 -4.09 6.32 -17.22
C GLY A 279 -4.51 7.77 -16.96
N PHE A 280 -3.66 8.74 -17.33
CA PHE A 280 -3.99 10.16 -17.28
C PHE A 280 -4.96 10.53 -18.40
N LEU A 281 -4.65 10.10 -19.62
CA LEU A 281 -5.48 10.33 -20.79
C LEU A 281 -6.91 9.82 -20.55
N GLU A 282 -7.05 8.57 -20.11
CA GLU A 282 -8.35 7.93 -19.89
C GLU A 282 -9.19 8.57 -18.77
N LYS A 283 -8.55 9.12 -17.72
CA LYS A 283 -9.24 9.57 -16.50
C LYS A 283 -9.44 11.08 -16.37
N LEU A 284 -8.60 11.88 -17.02
CA LEU A 284 -8.48 13.33 -16.78
C LEU A 284 -8.48 14.19 -18.06
N THR A 285 -8.77 13.60 -19.22
CA THR A 285 -8.81 14.34 -20.49
C THR A 285 -10.15 14.23 -21.22
N ARG A 286 -11.24 13.96 -20.49
CA ARG A 286 -12.58 14.05 -21.06
C ARG A 286 -12.94 15.50 -21.39
N PRO A 287 -13.87 15.75 -22.33
CA PRO A 287 -14.30 17.10 -22.64
C PRO A 287 -14.72 17.91 -21.40
N GLU A 288 -15.38 17.26 -20.44
CA GLU A 288 -15.75 17.86 -19.14
C GLU A 288 -14.54 18.17 -18.22
N ASP A 289 -13.42 17.48 -18.39
CA ASP A 289 -12.20 17.65 -17.58
C ASP A 289 -11.29 18.75 -18.16
N LEU A 290 -11.14 18.79 -19.49
CA LEU A 290 -10.27 19.74 -20.19
C LEU A 290 -10.86 21.17 -20.22
N GLY A 291 -12.19 21.28 -20.23
CA GLY A 291 -12.85 22.56 -20.43
C GLY A 291 -12.59 23.14 -21.83
N PRO A 292 -12.88 24.44 -22.06
CA PRO A 292 -12.94 25.00 -23.40
C PRO A 292 -11.59 25.36 -24.03
N LYS A 293 -10.53 25.47 -23.23
CA LYS A 293 -9.21 25.96 -23.69
C LYS A 293 -8.09 24.92 -23.61
N ALA A 294 -8.32 23.78 -22.99
CA ALA A 294 -7.29 22.75 -22.85
C ALA A 294 -7.37 21.71 -23.97
N GLN A 295 -6.21 21.37 -24.53
CA GLN A 295 -6.08 20.44 -25.64
C GLN A 295 -4.92 19.48 -25.38
N VAL A 296 -5.11 18.19 -25.68
CA VAL A 296 -4.04 17.21 -25.62
C VAL A 296 -3.24 17.29 -26.92
N VAL A 297 -1.93 17.51 -26.80
CA VAL A 297 -1.01 17.62 -27.94
C VAL A 297 -0.30 16.30 -28.20
N THR A 298 0.22 15.70 -27.13
CA THR A 298 0.88 14.39 -27.19
C THR A 298 0.49 13.51 -26.02
N PHE A 299 0.38 12.22 -26.27
CA PHE A 299 0.13 11.21 -25.26
C PHE A 299 0.99 9.96 -25.51
N ALA A 300 1.23 9.17 -24.47
CA ALA A 300 2.00 7.95 -24.55
C ALA A 300 1.06 6.75 -24.73
N MET A 301 1.39 5.85 -25.66
CA MET A 301 0.59 4.67 -25.97
C MET A 301 1.47 3.41 -26.00
N PRO A 302 1.04 2.30 -25.37
CA PRO A 302 1.84 1.08 -25.32
C PRO A 302 1.80 0.33 -26.67
N TYR A 303 2.97 -0.07 -27.15
CA TYR A 303 3.15 -0.91 -28.33
C TYR A 303 4.11 -2.06 -28.03
N SER A 304 3.77 -3.26 -28.51
CA SER A 304 4.59 -4.45 -28.39
C SER A 304 5.13 -4.86 -29.76
N CYS A 305 6.42 -5.19 -29.82
CA CYS A 305 7.05 -5.73 -31.02
C CYS A 305 7.22 -7.24 -30.90
N GLU A 306 6.56 -8.01 -31.77
CA GLU A 306 6.67 -9.48 -31.77
C GLU A 306 8.06 -9.97 -32.19
N LYS A 307 8.80 -9.19 -32.99
CA LYS A 307 10.14 -9.61 -33.48
C LYS A 307 11.22 -9.56 -32.40
N CYS A 308 11.22 -8.53 -31.56
CA CYS A 308 12.25 -8.35 -30.54
C CYS A 308 11.68 -8.35 -29.11
N ALA A 309 10.42 -8.77 -28.96
CA ALA A 309 9.69 -8.86 -27.69
C ALA A 309 9.69 -7.58 -26.84
N THR A 310 9.97 -6.43 -27.45
CA THR A 310 10.07 -5.15 -26.74
C THR A 310 8.69 -4.52 -26.63
N THR A 311 8.29 -4.21 -25.40
CA THR A 311 7.10 -3.37 -25.15
C THR A 311 7.55 -1.96 -24.81
N ALA A 312 7.13 -0.99 -25.62
CA ALA A 312 7.53 0.40 -25.47
C ALA A 312 6.33 1.33 -25.42
N SER A 313 6.41 2.32 -24.54
CA SER A 313 5.53 3.48 -24.56
C SER A 313 6.00 4.39 -25.70
N GLN A 314 5.18 4.57 -26.73
CA GLN A 314 5.50 5.46 -27.84
C GLN A 314 4.66 6.73 -27.75
N ILE A 315 5.29 7.88 -27.99
CA ILE A 315 4.62 9.18 -27.99
C ILE A 315 3.85 9.33 -29.31
N ILE A 316 2.55 9.57 -29.20
CA ILE A 316 1.64 9.86 -30.29
C ILE A 316 1.36 11.36 -30.30
N ASP A 317 1.66 12.01 -31.43
CA ASP A 317 1.23 13.37 -31.71
C ASP A 317 -0.21 13.36 -32.24
N VAL A 318 -1.10 14.04 -31.53
CA VAL A 318 -2.55 14.03 -31.81
C VAL A 318 -2.85 14.67 -33.16
N GLU A 319 -2.16 15.75 -33.52
CA GLU A 319 -2.42 16.45 -34.78
C GLU A 319 -1.97 15.62 -35.97
N GLN A 320 -0.76 15.05 -35.91
CA GLN A 320 -0.19 14.23 -36.99
C GLN A 320 -1.02 12.98 -37.25
N HIS A 321 -1.63 12.41 -36.21
CA HIS A 321 -2.38 11.16 -36.29
C HIS A 321 -3.90 11.36 -36.19
N PHE A 322 -4.40 12.60 -36.24
CA PHE A 322 -5.80 12.91 -35.98
C PHE A 322 -6.78 12.11 -36.86
N ASP A 323 -6.42 11.90 -38.12
CA ASP A 323 -7.27 11.20 -39.08
C ASP A 323 -7.51 9.72 -38.76
N VAL A 324 -6.62 9.07 -38.03
CA VAL A 324 -6.82 7.69 -37.54
C VAL A 324 -7.40 7.65 -36.14
N LEU A 325 -6.99 8.59 -35.27
CA LEU A 325 -7.45 8.66 -33.87
C LEU A 325 -8.96 8.91 -33.78
N LYS A 326 -9.53 9.71 -34.69
CA LYS A 326 -10.98 10.00 -34.74
C LYS A 326 -11.86 8.77 -35.01
N PHE A 327 -11.28 7.65 -35.41
CA PHE A 327 -11.97 6.37 -35.63
C PHE A 327 -11.62 5.32 -34.56
N ALA A 328 -11.14 5.73 -33.39
CA ALA A 328 -10.71 4.84 -32.30
C ALA A 328 -9.63 3.83 -32.76
N THR A 329 -8.85 4.20 -33.78
CA THR A 329 -7.85 3.33 -34.40
C THR A 329 -6.46 3.78 -33.96
N PRO A 330 -5.62 2.87 -33.40
CA PRO A 330 -4.26 3.21 -33.03
C PRO A 330 -3.41 3.45 -34.28
N PRO A 331 -2.51 4.45 -34.27
CA PRO A 331 -1.57 4.68 -35.37
C PRO A 331 -0.64 3.50 -35.64
N GLU A 332 -0.26 3.29 -36.90
CA GLU A 332 0.76 2.31 -37.24
C GLU A 332 2.15 2.80 -36.83
N MET A 333 2.72 2.17 -35.80
CA MET A 333 4.05 2.48 -35.31
C MET A 333 5.07 1.40 -35.68
N LYS A 334 6.33 1.81 -35.78
CA LYS A 334 7.47 0.90 -35.98
C LYS A 334 8.28 0.83 -34.71
N CYS A 335 8.78 -0.37 -34.39
CA CYS A 335 9.63 -0.59 -33.23
C CYS A 335 10.87 0.32 -33.30
N ALA A 336 11.15 1.05 -32.21
CA ALA A 336 12.31 1.92 -32.13
C ALA A 336 13.64 1.17 -32.34
N ASP A 337 13.70 -0.08 -31.86
CA ASP A 337 14.90 -0.93 -31.88
C ASP A 337 15.13 -1.62 -33.23
N CYS A 338 14.15 -2.41 -33.69
CA CYS A 338 14.33 -3.30 -34.85
C CYS A 338 13.57 -2.84 -36.11
N LYS A 339 12.89 -1.70 -36.05
CA LYS A 339 12.10 -1.08 -37.14
C LYS A 339 10.97 -1.93 -37.72
N SER A 340 10.66 -3.07 -37.10
CA SER A 340 9.56 -3.94 -37.51
C SER A 340 8.21 -3.36 -37.06
N PRO A 341 7.10 -3.76 -37.69
CA PRO A 341 5.77 -3.33 -37.25
C PRO A 341 5.53 -3.68 -35.77
N THR A 342 4.79 -2.82 -35.08
CA THR A 342 4.36 -3.05 -33.69
C THR A 342 2.85 -3.18 -33.59
N VAL A 343 2.39 -3.96 -32.62
CA VAL A 343 0.97 -4.09 -32.28
C VAL A 343 0.68 -3.18 -31.09
N CYS A 344 -0.41 -2.42 -31.16
CA CYS A 344 -0.85 -1.59 -30.04
C CYS A 344 -1.37 -2.49 -28.91
N ALA A 345 -0.91 -2.25 -27.69
CA ALA A 345 -1.31 -2.97 -26.48
C ALA A 345 -2.20 -2.09 -25.56
N ALA A 346 -2.88 -1.09 -26.12
CA ALA A 346 -3.76 -0.19 -25.39
C ALA A 346 -5.04 -0.89 -24.94
N THR A 347 -5.64 -0.41 -23.84
CA THR A 347 -6.95 -0.86 -23.37
C THR A 347 -8.06 -0.37 -24.30
N GLU A 348 -9.17 -1.11 -24.35
CA GLU A 348 -10.38 -0.68 -25.09
C GLU A 348 -10.91 0.67 -24.61
N GLY A 349 -10.83 0.92 -23.29
CA GLY A 349 -11.16 2.20 -22.67
C GLY A 349 -10.34 3.35 -23.26
N LEU A 350 -9.01 3.18 -23.39
CA LEU A 350 -8.14 4.18 -24.00
C LEU A 350 -8.50 4.42 -25.47
N LEU A 351 -8.72 3.36 -26.25
CA LEU A 351 -9.04 3.46 -27.68
C LEU A 351 -10.37 4.17 -27.92
N SER A 352 -11.40 3.86 -27.12
CA SER A 352 -12.71 4.51 -27.20
C SER A 352 -12.69 5.99 -26.80
N HIS A 353 -11.69 6.42 -26.04
CA HIS A 353 -11.51 7.81 -25.64
C HIS A 353 -10.86 8.69 -26.74
N LEU A 354 -10.03 8.10 -27.61
CA LEU A 354 -9.28 8.85 -28.64
C LEU A 354 -10.15 9.75 -29.54
N PRO A 355 -11.35 9.33 -30.00
CA PRO A 355 -12.20 10.17 -30.83
C PRO A 355 -12.74 11.42 -30.15
N THR A 356 -12.71 11.47 -28.81
CA THR A 356 -13.20 12.62 -28.03
C THR A 356 -12.19 13.77 -27.97
N LEU A 357 -10.92 13.51 -28.33
CA LEU A 357 -9.87 14.51 -28.32
C LEU A 357 -10.03 15.45 -29.52
N PRO A 358 -10.14 16.78 -29.32
CA PRO A 358 -10.17 17.73 -30.43
C PRO A 358 -8.81 17.76 -31.13
N LYS A 359 -8.80 18.10 -32.43
CA LYS A 359 -7.55 18.34 -33.16
C LYS A 359 -6.87 19.57 -32.55
N PRO A 360 -5.63 19.47 -32.05
CA PRO A 360 -5.00 20.60 -31.39
C PRO A 360 -4.48 21.61 -32.41
N GLU A 361 -4.55 22.89 -32.09
CA GLU A 361 -4.12 24.01 -32.95
C GLU A 361 -2.83 24.65 -32.42
N LEU A 362 -1.66 24.13 -32.81
CA LEU A 362 -0.37 24.67 -32.38
C LEU A 362 0.35 25.40 -33.53
N ASP A 363 0.75 26.64 -33.28
CA ASP A 363 1.67 27.36 -34.15
C ASP A 363 3.12 26.81 -34.03
N ASP A 364 3.96 27.11 -35.02
CA ASP A 364 5.35 26.63 -35.06
C ASP A 364 6.21 27.20 -33.92
N LYS A 365 5.84 28.37 -33.36
CA LYS A 365 6.57 29.01 -32.27
C LYS A 365 6.38 28.24 -30.96
N ILE A 366 5.16 27.84 -30.66
CA ILE A 366 4.81 27.03 -29.48
C ILE A 366 5.46 25.66 -29.58
N ARG A 367 5.46 25.02 -30.76
CA ARG A 367 6.18 23.73 -30.95
C ARG A 367 7.66 23.85 -30.65
N LYS A 368 8.30 24.92 -31.15
CA LYS A 368 9.71 25.18 -30.88
C LYS A 368 9.95 25.42 -29.38
N PHE A 369 9.08 26.19 -28.72
CA PHE A 369 9.13 26.43 -27.29
C PHE A 369 9.00 25.14 -26.47
N ILE A 370 8.02 24.29 -26.76
CA ILE A 370 7.83 22.98 -26.09
C ILE A 370 9.10 22.15 -26.20
N LYS A 371 9.67 22.05 -27.41
CA LYS A 371 10.91 21.27 -27.63
C LYS A 371 12.08 21.83 -26.82
N THR A 372 12.29 23.15 -26.85
CA THR A 372 13.36 23.79 -26.07
C THR A 372 13.16 23.61 -24.57
N ALA A 373 11.93 23.68 -24.08
CA ALA A 373 11.60 23.46 -22.68
C ALA A 373 11.83 21.99 -22.26
N GLN A 374 11.47 21.01 -23.09
CA GLN A 374 11.69 19.58 -22.85
C GLN A 374 13.16 19.18 -22.85
N GLU A 375 13.98 19.80 -23.69
CA GLU A 375 15.43 19.55 -23.79
C GLU A 375 16.23 20.25 -22.67
N ARG A 376 15.61 21.19 -21.94
CA ARG A 376 16.24 21.87 -20.81
C ARG A 376 16.41 20.87 -19.66
N LYS A 377 17.66 20.67 -19.23
CA LYS A 377 17.91 19.99 -17.94
C LYS A 377 17.32 20.86 -16.82
N PRO A 378 16.49 20.30 -15.92
CA PRO A 378 16.00 21.07 -14.78
C PRO A 378 17.22 21.62 -14.04
N GLU A 379 17.24 22.92 -13.79
CA GLU A 379 18.30 23.50 -12.97
C GLU A 379 18.23 22.86 -11.59
N LYS A 380 19.16 21.95 -11.30
CA LYS A 380 19.42 21.49 -9.93
C LYS A 380 19.77 22.76 -9.15
N LYS A 381 18.79 23.36 -8.49
CA LYS A 381 19.07 24.34 -7.44
C LYS A 381 19.82 23.56 -6.37
N ALA A 382 21.15 23.72 -6.34
CA ALA A 382 22.02 23.05 -5.39
C ALA A 382 21.51 23.37 -3.97
N THR A 383 20.93 22.37 -3.33
CA THR A 383 20.43 22.46 -1.96
C THR A 383 21.54 22.24 -0.94
N THR A 384 22.74 21.83 -1.39
CA THR A 384 23.92 21.65 -0.54
C THR A 384 25.19 22.19 -1.19
N VAL A 385 26.17 22.53 -0.36
CA VAL A 385 27.44 23.13 -0.81
C VAL A 385 28.48 22.09 -1.18
N ALA A 386 28.27 20.84 -0.77
CA ALA A 386 29.02 19.70 -1.25
C ALA A 386 28.83 19.50 -2.76
N GLU A 387 27.59 19.65 -3.27
CA GLU A 387 27.29 19.52 -4.70
C GLU A 387 27.77 20.72 -5.53
N ALA A 388 27.76 21.93 -4.97
CA ALA A 388 28.31 23.12 -5.63
C ALA A 388 29.85 23.10 -5.70
N ALA A 389 30.52 22.48 -4.71
CA ALA A 389 31.98 22.34 -4.69
C ALA A 389 32.48 21.26 -5.65
N ALA A 390 31.71 20.19 -5.87
CA ALA A 390 32.03 19.13 -6.84
C ALA A 390 31.91 19.59 -8.31
N ALA A 391 31.21 20.69 -8.57
CA ALA A 391 30.86 21.14 -9.92
C ALA A 391 31.78 22.21 -10.54
N ARG A 392 33.00 22.44 -10.01
CA ARG A 392 33.98 23.32 -10.68
C ARG A 392 35.23 22.56 -11.15
N PRO A 393 35.71 22.82 -12.38
CA PRO A 393 36.94 22.25 -12.87
C PRO A 393 38.13 22.81 -12.08
N ARG A 394 39.08 21.92 -11.77
CA ARG A 394 40.39 22.27 -11.21
C ARG A 394 41.10 23.29 -12.11
N SER A 395 41.13 24.55 -11.71
CA SER A 395 42.23 25.46 -12.10
C SER A 395 42.30 26.70 -11.20
N GLY A 396 43.54 27.06 -10.83
CA GLY A 396 43.93 28.41 -10.41
C GLY A 396 43.83 28.71 -8.92
N ALA A 397 44.98 28.76 -8.25
CA ALA A 397 45.15 29.19 -6.86
C ALA A 397 44.69 30.64 -6.65
N GLY A 398 43.58 30.86 -5.92
CA GLY A 398 43.12 32.22 -5.63
C GLY A 398 41.97 32.39 -4.64
N THR A 399 41.54 31.36 -3.90
CA THR A 399 40.29 31.44 -3.11
C THR A 399 40.43 30.85 -1.70
N ALA A 400 41.22 31.49 -0.84
CA ALA A 400 41.18 31.24 0.60
C ALA A 400 40.24 32.20 1.36
N ILE A 401 39.83 33.33 0.75
CA ILE A 401 39.05 34.38 1.43
C ILE A 401 37.54 34.26 1.17
N LEU A 402 37.12 33.58 0.09
CA LEU A 402 35.70 33.45 -0.29
C LEU A 402 34.96 32.31 0.45
N ALA A 403 35.69 31.31 0.96
CA ALA A 403 35.11 30.15 1.66
C ALA A 403 34.48 30.52 3.02
N ALA A 404 35.03 31.52 3.72
CA ALA A 404 34.51 31.96 5.02
C ALA A 404 33.18 32.74 4.91
N VAL A 405 32.99 33.49 3.83
CA VAL A 405 31.76 34.26 3.58
C VAL A 405 30.61 33.35 3.14
N VAL A 406 30.91 32.31 2.36
CA VAL A 406 29.92 31.32 1.91
C VAL A 406 29.46 30.42 3.05
N ALA A 407 30.36 29.98 3.94
CA ALA A 407 29.98 29.22 5.15
C ALA A 407 29.03 30.02 6.07
N ALA A 408 29.24 31.34 6.20
CA ALA A 408 28.35 32.21 6.98
C ALA A 408 26.97 32.39 6.33
N LEU A 409 26.87 32.42 5.00
CA LEU A 409 25.60 32.56 4.27
C LEU A 409 24.77 31.27 4.21
N LEU A 410 25.40 30.10 4.31
CA LEU A 410 24.73 28.79 4.33
C LEU A 410 24.14 28.44 5.69
N ALA A 411 24.81 28.86 6.76
CA ALA A 411 24.21 28.87 8.09
C ALA A 411 22.91 29.69 8.08
N VAL A 412 22.85 30.80 7.31
CA VAL A 412 21.65 31.63 7.16
C VAL A 412 20.57 30.96 6.29
N GLY A 413 20.91 30.28 5.19
CA GLY A 413 19.94 29.61 4.31
C GLY A 413 19.26 28.38 4.92
N GLY A 414 20.03 27.51 5.58
CA GLY A 414 19.49 26.39 6.37
C GLY A 414 18.68 26.88 7.57
N PHE A 415 19.12 27.98 8.19
CA PHE A 415 18.36 28.70 9.21
C PHE A 415 17.07 29.32 8.67
N TRP A 416 17.00 29.72 7.38
CA TRP A 416 15.80 30.28 6.75
C TRP A 416 14.75 29.22 6.40
N ALA A 417 15.15 28.05 5.88
CA ALA A 417 14.22 26.93 5.63
C ALA A 417 13.73 26.30 6.95
N TYR A 418 14.62 26.16 7.93
CA TYR A 418 14.27 25.82 9.30
C TYR A 418 13.40 26.90 9.94
N GLN A 419 13.64 28.19 9.67
CA GLN A 419 12.77 29.28 10.09
C GLN A 419 11.43 29.32 9.37
N GLU A 420 11.29 28.80 8.15
CA GLU A 420 10.03 28.80 7.40
C GLU A 420 9.15 27.62 7.80
N TYR A 421 9.75 26.44 8.00
CA TYR A 421 9.12 25.32 8.69
C TYR A 421 8.74 25.71 10.12
N GLN A 422 9.66 26.33 10.87
CA GLN A 422 9.34 26.89 12.17
C GLN A 422 8.36 28.05 12.06
N ARG A 423 8.28 28.84 10.99
CA ARG A 423 7.27 29.91 10.83
C ARG A 423 5.90 29.33 10.57
N ARG A 424 5.78 28.25 9.82
CA ARG A 424 4.51 27.55 9.59
C ARG A 424 4.07 26.77 10.82
N ALA A 425 4.98 26.03 11.46
CA ALA A 425 4.75 25.44 12.77
C ALA A 425 4.45 26.53 13.83
N ARG A 426 5.09 27.70 13.77
CA ARG A 426 4.79 28.87 14.62
C ARG A 426 3.54 29.62 14.19
N ALA A 427 3.07 29.52 12.95
CA ALA A 427 1.86 30.17 12.43
C ALA A 427 0.63 29.29 12.69
N GLU A 428 0.80 27.97 12.62
CA GLU A 428 -0.17 26.97 13.08
C GLU A 428 -0.21 26.94 14.61
N ALA A 429 0.93 26.95 15.29
CA ALA A 429 0.99 27.20 16.72
C ALA A 429 0.58 28.65 17.08
N ALA A 430 0.67 29.65 16.20
CA ALA A 430 0.16 31.01 16.45
C ALA A 430 -1.36 31.04 16.32
N ARG A 431 -1.94 30.43 15.28
CA ARG A 431 -3.40 30.27 15.16
C ARG A 431 -4.00 29.47 16.31
N GLN A 432 -3.29 28.43 16.77
CA GLN A 432 -3.68 27.67 17.95
C GLN A 432 -3.41 28.44 19.27
N ARG A 433 -2.42 29.35 19.28
CA ARG A 433 -2.23 30.37 20.34
C ARG A 433 -3.17 31.58 20.20
N ASP A 434 -3.95 31.69 19.14
CA ASP A 434 -4.97 32.73 18.99
C ASP A 434 -6.30 32.27 19.64
N GLU A 435 -6.47 30.96 19.89
CA GLU A 435 -7.61 30.40 20.66
C GLU A 435 -7.45 30.55 22.19
N VAL A 436 -6.23 30.81 22.67
CA VAL A 436 -5.91 30.92 24.11
C VAL A 436 -4.86 32.00 24.38
N GLY A 437 -4.99 32.71 25.49
CA GLY A 437 -4.05 33.75 25.93
C GLY A 437 -2.76 33.21 26.55
N ARG A 438 -2.25 33.89 27.58
CA ARG A 438 -0.98 33.55 28.22
C ARG A 438 -1.03 32.18 28.91
N LEU A 439 0.07 31.43 28.84
CA LEU A 439 0.28 30.22 29.65
C LEU A 439 0.32 30.60 31.13
N LEU A 440 -0.58 30.04 31.92
CA LEU A 440 -0.71 30.27 33.35
C LEU A 440 0.08 29.25 34.16
N GLU A 441 -0.12 27.97 33.84
CA GLU A 441 0.43 26.84 34.58
C GLU A 441 0.69 25.66 33.63
N ALA A 442 1.64 24.80 33.98
CA ALA A 442 1.86 23.54 33.31
C ALA A 442 2.28 22.47 34.32
N SER A 443 2.02 21.21 34.01
CA SER A 443 2.32 20.09 34.93
C SER A 443 3.81 19.83 35.13
N ALA A 444 4.66 20.41 34.27
CA ALA A 444 6.11 20.40 34.40
C ALA A 444 6.68 21.71 33.84
N GLU A 445 7.83 22.14 34.38
CA GLU A 445 8.51 23.38 34.01
C GLU A 445 8.89 23.44 32.53
N GLN A 446 9.18 22.29 31.92
CA GLN A 446 9.46 22.15 30.49
C GLN A 446 8.59 21.05 29.89
N ARG A 447 8.15 21.26 28.65
CA ARG A 447 7.39 20.27 27.88
C ARG A 447 8.27 19.02 27.67
N PRO A 448 7.83 17.81 28.07
CA PRO A 448 8.61 16.59 27.95
C PRO A 448 9.02 16.24 26.50
N ALA A 449 10.19 15.63 26.34
CA ALA A 449 10.76 15.28 25.03
C ALA A 449 9.97 14.22 24.24
N TRP A 450 9.10 13.43 24.90
CA TRP A 450 8.24 12.46 24.24
C TRP A 450 7.06 13.10 23.47
N ILE A 451 6.84 14.41 23.66
CA ILE A 451 5.89 15.21 22.88
C ILE A 451 6.63 15.74 21.64
N THR A 452 6.40 15.10 20.50
CA THR A 452 7.04 15.42 19.22
C THR A 452 6.13 16.18 18.26
N SER A 453 4.84 16.27 18.58
CA SER A 453 3.85 17.09 17.87
C SER A 453 2.88 17.74 18.86
N ASP A 454 2.45 18.96 18.56
CA ASP A 454 1.46 19.71 19.32
C ASP A 454 0.15 19.95 18.57
N THR A 455 -0.07 19.25 17.45
CA THR A 455 -1.31 19.30 16.69
C THR A 455 -2.51 18.96 17.56
N ARG A 456 -3.39 19.94 17.79
CA ARG A 456 -4.56 19.79 18.67
C ARG A 456 -5.56 18.80 18.12
N PHE A 457 -6.30 18.15 19.02
CA PHE A 457 -7.35 17.18 18.71
C PHE A 457 -6.87 16.02 17.81
N SER A 458 -5.64 15.56 17.99
CA SER A 458 -5.02 14.54 17.15
C SER A 458 -4.40 13.41 17.98
N SER A 459 -3.92 12.38 17.28
CA SER A 459 -3.02 11.38 17.85
C SER A 459 -1.97 10.97 16.83
N TYR A 460 -0.83 10.53 17.32
CA TYR A 460 0.27 9.99 16.52
C TYR A 460 0.97 8.87 17.28
N CYS A 461 1.63 7.96 16.57
CA CYS A 461 2.37 6.85 17.15
C CYS A 461 3.80 6.80 16.63
N VAL A 462 4.71 6.37 17.48
CA VAL A 462 6.12 6.13 17.18
C VAL A 462 6.44 4.71 17.64
N GLU A 463 7.17 3.96 16.83
CA GLU A 463 7.67 2.64 17.19
C GLU A 463 9.18 2.71 17.33
N ASP A 464 9.68 2.20 18.45
CA ASP A 464 11.09 2.13 18.79
C ASP A 464 11.41 0.78 19.46
N ALA A 465 12.63 0.61 19.97
CA ALA A 465 13.05 -0.63 20.61
C ALA A 465 12.23 -1.00 21.86
N ASP A 466 11.61 -0.01 22.52
CA ASP A 466 10.78 -0.21 23.72
C ASP A 466 9.30 -0.45 23.37
N GLY A 467 8.98 -0.56 22.07
CA GLY A 467 7.67 -0.90 21.54
C GLY A 467 6.94 0.27 20.90
N LEU A 468 5.61 0.19 20.93
CA LEU A 468 4.73 1.15 20.27
C LEU A 468 4.25 2.20 21.28
N ALA A 469 4.60 3.46 21.04
CA ALA A 469 4.18 4.59 21.85
C ALA A 469 3.24 5.51 21.07
N CYS A 470 1.99 5.63 21.52
CA CYS A 470 1.00 6.51 20.93
C CYS A 470 0.67 7.68 21.85
N VAL A 471 0.72 8.89 21.31
CA VAL A 471 0.43 10.13 22.01
C VAL A 471 -0.87 10.71 21.46
N GLY A 472 -1.80 11.05 22.34
CA GLY A 472 -2.99 11.83 22.02
C GLY A 472 -2.87 13.24 22.57
N VAL A 473 -3.40 14.20 21.82
CA VAL A 473 -3.37 15.63 22.15
C VAL A 473 -4.81 16.15 22.12
N SER A 474 -5.26 16.72 23.23
CA SER A 474 -6.61 17.29 23.30
C SER A 474 -6.71 18.59 22.49
N SER A 475 -7.94 19.00 22.22
CA SER A 475 -8.27 20.39 21.94
C SER A 475 -8.22 21.22 23.23
N TYR A 476 -8.32 22.54 23.08
CA TYR A 476 -8.54 23.42 24.21
C TYR A 476 -9.95 23.21 24.77
N VAL A 477 -10.03 22.96 26.07
CA VAL A 477 -11.29 22.75 26.80
C VAL A 477 -11.24 23.42 28.17
N ASP A 478 -12.40 23.66 28.80
CA ASP A 478 -12.51 24.42 30.05
C ASP A 478 -12.07 23.63 31.30
N ASN A 479 -11.93 22.32 31.17
CA ASN A 479 -11.66 21.42 32.28
C ASN A 479 -10.46 20.52 31.97
N LEU A 480 -9.51 20.46 32.90
CA LEU A 480 -8.32 19.63 32.79
C LEU A 480 -8.65 18.13 32.63
N GLU A 481 -9.64 17.63 33.37
CA GLU A 481 -10.03 16.22 33.30
C GLU A 481 -10.66 15.90 31.93
N ASP A 482 -11.44 16.82 31.36
CA ASP A 482 -11.95 16.66 29.99
C ASP A 482 -10.82 16.66 28.96
N ALA A 483 -9.79 17.49 29.17
CA ALA A 483 -8.60 17.52 28.31
C ALA A 483 -7.87 16.17 28.38
N ARG A 484 -7.64 15.65 29.59
CA ARG A 484 -7.00 14.34 29.80
C ARG A 484 -7.79 13.21 29.17
N VAL A 485 -9.11 13.17 29.39
CA VAL A 485 -9.98 12.15 28.79
C VAL A 485 -9.91 12.21 27.27
N GLU A 486 -9.98 13.40 26.67
CA GLU A 486 -9.92 13.55 25.21
C GLU A 486 -8.57 13.12 24.63
N ALA A 487 -7.46 13.49 25.28
CA ALA A 487 -6.12 13.08 24.88
C ALA A 487 -5.93 11.55 25.06
N GLN A 488 -6.44 10.98 26.15
CA GLN A 488 -6.41 9.54 26.41
C GLN A 488 -7.20 8.75 25.37
N GLU A 489 -8.42 9.19 25.04
CA GLU A 489 -9.26 8.58 24.00
C GLU A 489 -8.57 8.64 22.63
N ALA A 490 -7.94 9.77 22.29
CA ALA A 490 -7.18 9.90 21.04
C ALA A 490 -5.94 8.99 20.99
N ALA A 491 -5.19 8.89 22.09
CA ALA A 491 -4.01 8.02 22.18
C ALA A 491 -4.36 6.54 21.99
N LEU A 492 -5.43 6.08 22.67
CA LEU A 492 -5.91 4.69 22.60
C LEU A 492 -6.52 4.36 21.24
N GLU A 493 -7.21 5.32 20.62
CA GLU A 493 -7.69 5.16 19.24
C GLU A 493 -6.53 5.06 18.25
N GLY A 494 -5.51 5.91 18.39
CA GLY A 494 -4.29 5.86 17.57
C GLY A 494 -3.57 4.52 17.73
N LEU A 495 -3.52 4.00 18.96
CA LEU A 495 -2.95 2.70 19.28
C LEU A 495 -3.73 1.55 18.64
N ALA A 496 -5.06 1.56 18.73
CA ALA A 496 -5.90 0.60 18.02
C ALA A 496 -5.65 0.68 16.51
N HIS A 497 -5.59 1.88 15.93
CA HIS A 497 -5.31 2.04 14.50
C HIS A 497 -3.96 1.43 14.10
N ALA A 498 -2.89 1.72 14.85
CA ALA A 498 -1.57 1.17 14.60
C ALA A 498 -1.51 -0.37 14.73
N ILE A 499 -2.19 -0.96 15.73
CA ILE A 499 -2.32 -2.43 15.86
C ILE A 499 -3.06 -3.00 14.64
N GLY A 500 -4.14 -2.36 14.20
CA GLY A 500 -4.92 -2.80 13.05
C GLY A 500 -4.15 -2.77 11.73
N LEU A 501 -3.16 -1.88 11.60
CA LEU A 501 -2.24 -1.83 10.46
C LEU A 501 -1.19 -2.95 10.50
N LYS A 502 -0.85 -3.45 11.69
CA LYS A 502 0.13 -4.54 11.90
C LYS A 502 -0.46 -5.94 11.67
N ILE A 503 -1.77 -6.09 11.60
CA ILE A 503 -2.43 -7.35 11.23
C ILE A 503 -2.24 -7.55 9.71
N ALA A 504 -1.39 -8.51 9.33
CA ALA A 504 -0.98 -8.78 7.95
C ALA A 504 -1.99 -9.65 7.16
N ASP A 505 -2.97 -10.25 7.84
CA ASP A 505 -3.94 -11.16 7.23
C ASP A 505 -4.85 -10.43 6.20
N GLU A 506 -4.83 -10.92 4.96
CA GLU A 506 -5.59 -10.32 3.85
C GLU A 506 -7.11 -10.48 4.00
N ASP A 507 -7.56 -11.63 4.53
CA ASP A 507 -8.98 -11.89 4.80
C ASP A 507 -9.49 -10.91 5.87
N TRP A 508 -8.69 -10.68 6.91
CA TRP A 508 -8.94 -9.70 7.95
C TRP A 508 -9.02 -8.28 7.39
N ALA A 509 -8.09 -7.87 6.51
CA ALA A 509 -8.13 -6.56 5.88
C ALA A 509 -9.39 -6.38 5.00
N ARG A 510 -9.73 -7.38 4.19
CA ARG A 510 -10.91 -7.36 3.31
C ARG A 510 -12.23 -7.38 4.07
N THR A 511 -12.27 -7.99 5.25
CA THR A 511 -13.50 -8.17 6.03
C THR A 511 -13.60 -7.20 7.21
N VAL A 512 -12.68 -7.26 8.18
CA VAL A 512 -12.69 -6.46 9.41
C VAL A 512 -12.35 -5.00 9.12
N ARG A 513 -11.23 -4.71 8.46
CA ARG A 513 -10.82 -3.30 8.17
C ARG A 513 -11.84 -2.61 7.28
N ALA A 514 -12.43 -3.33 6.33
CA ALA A 514 -13.49 -2.82 5.45
C ALA A 514 -14.80 -2.44 6.17
N ILE A 515 -15.05 -2.93 7.40
CA ILE A 515 -16.25 -2.54 8.16
C ILE A 515 -16.15 -1.08 8.61
N TYR A 516 -14.97 -0.60 8.99
CA TYR A 516 -14.80 0.67 9.70
C TYR A 516 -13.82 1.66 9.08
N GLY A 517 -12.89 1.20 8.24
CA GLY A 517 -11.78 2.01 7.71
C GLY A 517 -12.28 3.27 6.99
N ASP A 518 -13.20 3.10 6.04
CA ASP A 518 -13.77 4.22 5.29
C ASP A 518 -14.56 5.19 6.19
N THR A 519 -15.33 4.66 7.13
CA THR A 519 -16.11 5.46 8.09
C THR A 519 -15.21 6.30 8.98
N ARG A 520 -14.13 5.70 9.51
CA ARG A 520 -13.11 6.41 10.29
C ARG A 520 -12.49 7.54 9.47
N GLN A 521 -12.01 7.21 8.27
CA GLN A 521 -11.32 8.17 7.42
C GLN A 521 -12.25 9.32 7.00
N ALA A 522 -13.51 9.02 6.66
CA ALA A 522 -14.50 10.02 6.29
C ALA A 522 -14.77 11.00 7.43
N LYS A 523 -14.95 10.52 8.67
CA LYS A 523 -15.20 11.38 9.84
C LYS A 523 -14.00 12.27 10.18
N ILE A 524 -12.78 11.73 10.11
CA ILE A 524 -11.56 12.51 10.35
C ILE A 524 -11.37 13.56 9.25
N ASN A 525 -11.52 13.19 7.97
CA ASN A 525 -11.42 14.12 6.85
C ASN A 525 -12.47 15.23 6.92
N GLU A 526 -13.69 14.91 7.35
CA GLU A 526 -14.76 15.89 7.53
C GLU A 526 -14.43 16.88 8.66
N PHE A 527 -13.84 16.41 9.77
CA PHE A 527 -13.32 17.29 10.82
C PHE A 527 -12.21 18.20 10.29
N GLU A 528 -11.20 17.65 9.61
CA GLU A 528 -10.07 18.45 9.07
C GLU A 528 -10.54 19.51 8.06
N LYS A 529 -11.53 19.19 7.21
CA LYS A 529 -12.16 20.17 6.31
C LYS A 529 -12.92 21.25 7.09
N ALA A 530 -13.64 20.87 8.14
CA ALA A 530 -14.44 21.81 8.92
C ALA A 530 -13.60 22.74 9.82
N ARG A 531 -12.34 22.39 10.11
CA ARG A 531 -11.41 23.22 10.92
C ARG A 531 -11.16 24.61 10.35
N THR A 532 -11.42 24.84 9.05
CA THR A 532 -11.28 26.17 8.45
C THR A 532 -12.33 27.17 8.93
N ASP A 533 -13.41 26.69 9.55
CA ASP A 533 -14.49 27.51 10.09
C ASP A 533 -14.94 26.96 11.47
N PRO A 534 -14.19 27.29 12.56
CA PRO A 534 -14.41 26.73 13.90
C PRO A 534 -15.75 27.09 14.54
N ASP A 535 -16.41 28.16 14.08
CA ASP A 535 -17.70 28.60 14.63
C ASP A 535 -18.91 27.92 13.95
N SER A 536 -18.65 27.13 12.91
CA SER A 536 -19.72 26.46 12.16
C SER A 536 -20.35 25.28 12.91
N ASN A 537 -21.65 25.09 12.72
CA ASN A 537 -22.35 23.87 13.15
C ASN A 537 -21.70 22.60 12.56
N ARG A 538 -21.14 22.72 11.36
CA ARG A 538 -20.41 21.65 10.67
C ARG A 538 -19.16 21.23 11.45
N TYR A 539 -18.36 22.18 11.92
CA TYR A 539 -17.21 21.91 12.78
C TYR A 539 -17.63 21.26 14.10
N ALA A 540 -18.64 21.83 14.77
CA ALA A 540 -19.15 21.28 16.03
C ALA A 540 -19.66 19.83 15.87
N GLN A 541 -20.34 19.52 14.76
CA GLN A 541 -20.80 18.17 14.44
C GLN A 541 -19.63 17.23 14.10
N ALA A 542 -18.70 17.64 13.24
CA ALA A 542 -17.58 16.82 12.84
C ALA A 542 -16.64 16.50 14.01
N LYS A 543 -16.36 17.49 14.87
CA LYS A 543 -15.58 17.32 16.11
C LYS A 543 -16.26 16.32 17.06
N ARG A 544 -17.59 16.40 17.21
CA ARG A 544 -18.37 15.47 18.04
C ARG A 544 -18.30 14.04 17.50
N GLU A 545 -18.47 13.84 16.19
CA GLU A 545 -18.40 12.52 15.56
C GLU A 545 -17.03 11.85 15.73
N VAL A 546 -15.94 12.63 15.62
CA VAL A 546 -14.59 12.14 15.89
C VAL A 546 -14.39 11.81 17.36
N ARG A 547 -14.85 12.67 18.28
CA ARG A 547 -14.76 12.43 19.73
C ARG A 547 -15.51 11.16 20.12
N GLU A 548 -16.75 10.99 19.65
CA GLU A 548 -17.57 9.82 19.94
C GLU A 548 -16.97 8.53 19.35
N GLY A 549 -16.40 8.59 18.15
CA GLY A 549 -15.68 7.47 17.55
C GLY A 549 -14.45 7.05 18.36
N ARG A 550 -13.59 8.02 18.71
CA ARG A 550 -12.40 7.77 19.55
C ARG A 550 -12.76 7.19 20.90
N ARG A 551 -13.77 7.74 21.57
CA ARG A 551 -14.30 7.22 22.84
C ARG A 551 -14.74 5.76 22.73
N ALA A 552 -15.50 5.42 21.70
CA ALA A 552 -16.01 4.07 21.52
C ALA A 552 -14.88 3.07 21.25
N VAL A 553 -13.90 3.43 20.40
CA VAL A 553 -12.71 2.60 20.14
C VAL A 553 -11.87 2.44 21.41
N ALA A 554 -11.61 3.51 22.15
CA ALA A 554 -10.83 3.48 23.38
C ALA A 554 -11.48 2.60 24.46
N ALA A 555 -12.81 2.70 24.61
CA ALA A 555 -13.58 1.85 25.50
C ALA A 555 -13.52 0.38 25.08
N SER A 556 -13.63 0.09 23.77
CA SER A 556 -13.56 -1.27 23.23
C SER A 556 -12.19 -1.86 23.48
N LEU A 557 -11.13 -1.15 23.09
CA LEU A 557 -9.75 -1.59 23.28
C LEU A 557 -9.45 -1.89 24.76
N LYS A 558 -9.86 -1.02 25.69
CA LYS A 558 -9.66 -1.25 27.13
C LYS A 558 -10.41 -2.49 27.63
N ALA A 559 -11.62 -2.73 27.13
CA ALA A 559 -12.43 -3.87 27.55
C ALA A 559 -11.90 -5.21 27.02
N THR A 560 -11.31 -5.21 25.81
CA THR A 560 -10.96 -6.46 25.10
C THR A 560 -9.46 -6.75 25.04
N ALA A 561 -8.58 -5.79 25.34
CA ALA A 561 -7.12 -5.96 25.25
C ALA A 561 -6.50 -6.97 26.24
N GLY A 562 -7.27 -7.57 27.16
CA GLY A 562 -6.76 -8.62 28.06
C GLY A 562 -5.59 -8.21 28.95
N GLY A 563 -5.45 -6.91 29.26
CA GLY A 563 -4.35 -6.36 30.06
C GLY A 563 -3.05 -6.09 29.29
N ALA A 564 -3.02 -6.24 27.97
CA ALA A 564 -1.87 -5.88 27.14
C ALA A 564 -1.67 -4.35 27.03
N ILE A 565 -2.73 -3.57 27.26
CA ILE A 565 -2.67 -2.11 27.35
C ILE A 565 -2.54 -1.71 28.83
N PRO A 566 -1.61 -0.81 29.19
CA PRO A 566 -1.53 -0.26 30.53
C PRO A 566 -2.88 0.31 31.02
N ALA A 567 -3.22 0.07 32.28
CA ALA A 567 -4.48 0.58 32.86
C ALA A 567 -4.51 2.11 32.95
N GLN A 568 -3.35 2.71 33.18
CA GLN A 568 -3.12 4.15 33.22
C GLN A 568 -2.16 4.56 32.10
N PRO A 569 -2.19 5.82 31.64
CA PRO A 569 -1.20 6.31 30.69
C PRO A 569 0.23 6.12 31.18
N THR A 570 1.15 5.90 30.25
CA THR A 570 2.58 5.79 30.55
C THR A 570 3.18 7.14 30.92
N ASN A 571 2.76 8.20 30.22
CA ASN A 571 3.14 9.57 30.53
C ASN A 571 1.95 10.51 30.33
N GLU A 572 1.90 11.58 31.11
CA GLU A 572 0.93 12.67 30.97
C GLU A 572 1.61 14.02 31.12
N TYR A 573 1.11 15.01 30.40
CA TYR A 573 1.52 16.40 30.52
C TYR A 573 0.33 17.30 30.20
N TRP A 574 0.18 18.42 30.90
CA TRP A 574 -0.89 19.37 30.63
C TRP A 574 -0.42 20.82 30.78
N GLU A 575 -1.12 21.71 30.09
CA GLU A 575 -0.90 23.15 30.07
C GLU A 575 -2.24 23.86 30.29
N GLN A 576 -2.22 24.93 31.08
CA GLN A 576 -3.34 25.81 31.35
C GLN A 576 -3.05 27.21 30.80
N TYR A 577 -3.99 27.75 30.05
CA TYR A 577 -3.89 29.05 29.41
C TYR A 577 -5.05 29.96 29.83
N GLU A 578 -4.86 31.28 29.76
CA GLU A 578 -5.96 32.25 29.75
C GLU A 578 -6.88 31.97 28.55
N ALA A 579 -8.19 32.16 28.69
CA ALA A 579 -9.08 32.10 27.54
C ALA A 579 -8.87 33.33 26.61
N ALA A 580 -9.10 33.19 25.30
CA ALA A 580 -8.91 34.29 24.34
C ALA A 580 -9.86 35.50 24.56
N ASP A 581 -11.01 35.28 25.19
CA ASP A 581 -11.95 36.33 25.62
C ASP A 581 -11.57 36.99 26.95
N GLY A 582 -10.54 36.50 27.63
CA GLY A 582 -10.09 36.98 28.94
C GLY A 582 -10.93 36.48 30.12
N GLU A 583 -11.95 35.64 29.88
CA GLU A 583 -12.82 35.09 30.93
C GLU A 583 -12.60 33.57 31.08
N GLY A 584 -11.93 33.19 32.17
CA GLY A 584 -11.67 31.79 32.49
C GLY A 584 -10.37 31.24 31.89
N THR A 585 -10.25 29.92 31.88
CA THR A 585 -9.01 29.23 31.52
C THR A 585 -9.28 28.05 30.60
N ARG A 586 -8.37 27.81 29.67
CA ARG A 586 -8.41 26.67 28.74
C ARG A 586 -7.26 25.72 29.03
N PHE A 587 -7.55 24.44 29.04
CA PHE A 587 -6.59 23.36 29.26
C PHE A 587 -6.32 22.61 27.97
N VAL A 588 -5.10 22.11 27.86
CA VAL A 588 -4.72 21.10 26.87
C VAL A 588 -3.90 20.02 27.54
N ALA A 589 -4.16 18.77 27.18
CA ALA A 589 -3.46 17.61 27.71
C ALA A 589 -2.80 16.80 26.59
N PHE A 590 -1.70 16.17 26.97
CA PHE A 590 -0.92 15.24 26.18
C PHE A 590 -0.86 13.94 26.98
N VAL A 591 -1.25 12.83 26.37
CA VAL A 591 -1.33 11.54 27.05
C VAL A 591 -0.65 10.50 26.18
N GLN A 592 0.31 9.76 26.74
CA GLN A 592 1.03 8.70 26.04
C GLN A 592 0.65 7.32 26.59
N TYR A 593 0.38 6.39 25.68
CA TYR A 593 0.36 4.96 25.97
C TYR A 593 1.54 4.29 25.28
N ARG A 594 2.37 3.60 26.04
CA ARG A 594 3.43 2.74 25.52
C ARG A 594 3.08 1.27 25.75
N VAL A 595 3.21 0.48 24.70
CA VAL A 595 2.93 -0.96 24.69
C VAL A 595 4.20 -1.67 24.26
N SER A 596 4.68 -2.60 25.08
CA SER A 596 5.87 -3.37 24.77
C SER A 596 5.69 -4.20 23.49
N PRO A 597 6.78 -4.58 22.79
CA PRO A 597 6.70 -5.43 21.59
C PRO A 597 5.88 -6.70 21.82
N ASP A 598 6.07 -7.39 22.95
CA ASP A 598 5.30 -8.58 23.33
C ASP A 598 3.79 -8.30 23.43
N ASN A 599 3.42 -7.16 24.02
CA ASN A 599 2.02 -6.79 24.16
C ASN A 599 1.40 -6.40 22.83
N VAL A 600 2.17 -5.75 21.93
CA VAL A 600 1.75 -5.48 20.55
C VAL A 600 1.50 -6.79 19.82
N ALA A 601 2.43 -7.75 19.89
CA ALA A 601 2.28 -9.07 19.28
C ALA A 601 1.05 -9.81 19.84
N ARG A 602 0.85 -9.80 21.17
CA ARG A 602 -0.35 -10.36 21.81
C ARG A 602 -1.65 -9.74 21.31
N LEU A 603 -1.67 -8.44 21.05
CA LEU A 603 -2.86 -7.74 20.54
C LEU A 603 -3.10 -8.06 19.06
N VAL A 604 -2.03 -8.10 18.25
CA VAL A 604 -2.11 -8.50 16.84
C VAL A 604 -2.64 -9.93 16.73
N ASP A 605 -2.14 -10.86 17.56
CA ASP A 605 -2.63 -12.24 17.60
C ASP A 605 -4.09 -12.31 18.06
N HIS A 606 -4.42 -11.66 19.18
CA HIS A 606 -5.76 -11.70 19.77
C HIS A 606 -6.87 -11.23 18.80
N TYR A 607 -6.59 -10.20 17.99
CA TYR A 607 -7.55 -9.66 17.04
C TYR A 607 -7.41 -10.17 15.61
N GLY A 608 -6.24 -10.66 15.23
CA GLY A 608 -5.91 -11.07 13.87
C GLY A 608 -6.04 -12.58 13.64
N LYS A 609 -5.84 -13.41 14.67
CA LYS A 609 -5.82 -14.87 14.52
C LYS A 609 -7.23 -15.44 14.28
N PRO A 610 -7.45 -16.17 13.18
CA PRO A 610 -8.73 -16.79 12.91
C PRO A 610 -8.93 -18.08 13.72
N GLU A 611 -10.14 -18.24 14.27
CA GLU A 611 -10.66 -19.48 14.83
C GLU A 611 -11.54 -20.19 13.80
N GLN A 612 -11.39 -21.51 13.70
CA GLN A 612 -12.20 -22.33 12.80
C GLN A 612 -13.39 -22.94 13.55
N VAL A 613 -14.59 -22.78 13.00
CA VAL A 613 -15.82 -23.23 13.65
C VAL A 613 -16.86 -23.61 12.61
N LEU A 614 -17.28 -24.88 12.60
CA LEU A 614 -18.39 -25.38 11.78
C LEU A 614 -18.33 -24.96 10.30
N GLY A 615 -17.13 -24.91 9.73
CA GLY A 615 -16.86 -24.50 8.33
C GLY A 615 -16.69 -23.00 8.09
N ALA A 616 -16.69 -22.17 9.13
CA ALA A 616 -16.41 -20.74 9.06
C ALA A 616 -15.06 -20.41 9.72
N SER A 617 -14.36 -19.42 9.16
CA SER A 617 -13.24 -18.75 9.84
C SER A 617 -13.73 -17.45 10.44
N VAL A 618 -13.44 -17.24 11.72
CA VAL A 618 -13.88 -16.05 12.45
C VAL A 618 -12.72 -15.42 13.23
N VAL A 619 -12.78 -14.11 13.44
CA VAL A 619 -11.82 -13.38 14.27
C VAL A 619 -12.55 -12.56 15.34
N THR A 620 -11.84 -12.21 16.41
CA THR A 620 -12.41 -11.38 17.49
C THR A 620 -12.80 -10.01 16.94
N VAL A 621 -13.92 -9.45 17.41
CA VAL A 621 -14.31 -8.07 17.05
C VAL A 621 -13.18 -7.11 17.37
N PHE A 622 -12.72 -6.40 16.34
CA PHE A 622 -11.65 -5.43 16.48
C PHE A 622 -12.16 -4.08 16.98
N PRO A 623 -11.45 -3.38 17.91
CA PRO A 623 -11.91 -2.11 18.47
C PRO A 623 -12.23 -1.04 17.44
N GLY A 624 -11.53 -1.03 16.29
CA GLY A 624 -11.80 -0.10 15.19
C GLY A 624 -13.24 -0.15 14.66
N ILE A 625 -13.94 -1.29 14.79
CA ILE A 625 -15.35 -1.45 14.39
C ILE A 625 -16.27 -0.43 15.08
N ALA A 626 -15.91 0.01 16.29
CA ALA A 626 -16.67 0.99 17.06
C ALA A 626 -16.83 2.36 16.36
N TRP A 627 -15.99 2.67 15.35
CA TRP A 627 -16.19 3.82 14.47
C TRP A 627 -17.52 3.78 13.70
N ARG A 628 -18.01 2.57 13.39
CA ARG A 628 -19.27 2.32 12.69
C ARG A 628 -20.36 1.81 13.62
N TYR A 629 -20.05 0.84 14.49
CA TYR A 629 -21.02 0.21 15.40
C TYR A 629 -20.60 0.41 16.86
N ARG A 630 -20.98 1.55 17.44
CA ARG A 630 -20.52 2.01 18.76
C ARG A 630 -20.98 1.11 19.92
N ASP A 631 -22.04 0.34 19.70
CA ASP A 631 -22.66 -0.59 20.64
C ASP A 631 -22.02 -1.99 20.61
N ILE A 632 -21.19 -2.29 19.59
CA ILE A 632 -20.59 -3.60 19.37
C ILE A 632 -19.16 -3.61 19.91
N MET A 633 -19.00 -4.15 21.11
CA MET A 633 -17.72 -4.18 21.82
C MET A 633 -17.07 -5.57 21.84
N THR A 634 -17.89 -6.62 21.75
CA THR A 634 -17.47 -8.02 21.80
C THR A 634 -18.20 -8.81 20.72
N GLY A 635 -17.66 -9.98 20.36
CA GLY A 635 -18.25 -10.87 19.37
C GLY A 635 -17.20 -11.51 18.48
N ALA A 636 -17.68 -12.14 17.40
CA ALA A 636 -16.84 -12.74 16.38
C ALA A 636 -17.25 -12.26 14.98
N VAL A 637 -16.29 -11.81 14.19
CA VAL A 637 -16.48 -11.39 12.79
C VAL A 637 -16.20 -12.58 11.88
N ILE A 638 -17.12 -12.88 10.97
CA ILE A 638 -16.92 -13.91 9.96
C ILE A 638 -15.98 -13.37 8.88
N THR A 639 -14.79 -13.96 8.77
CA THR A 639 -13.79 -13.58 7.76
C THR A 639 -13.87 -14.45 6.52
N LYS A 640 -14.31 -15.71 6.68
CA LYS A 640 -14.45 -16.66 5.56
C LYS A 640 -15.54 -17.69 5.85
N LEU A 641 -16.24 -18.12 4.79
CA LEU A 641 -17.20 -19.22 4.84
C LEU A 641 -16.78 -20.32 3.87
N GLY A 642 -16.40 -21.47 4.40
CA GLY A 642 -16.12 -22.69 3.66
C GLY A 642 -17.33 -23.62 3.57
N ALA A 643 -17.10 -24.87 3.19
CA ALA A 643 -18.13 -25.90 3.29
C ALA A 643 -18.29 -26.35 4.75
N GLY A 644 -19.47 -26.16 5.33
CA GLY A 644 -19.78 -26.65 6.68
C GLY A 644 -21.16 -26.25 7.17
N ASP A 645 -21.44 -26.60 8.43
CA ASP A 645 -22.78 -26.51 9.00
C ASP A 645 -23.28 -25.07 9.19
N LEU A 646 -22.38 -24.11 9.47
CA LEU A 646 -22.75 -22.69 9.57
C LEU A 646 -23.02 -22.03 8.21
N THR A 647 -22.46 -22.56 7.12
CA THR A 647 -22.65 -22.01 5.77
C THR A 647 -24.11 -22.14 5.32
N ASN A 648 -24.82 -23.16 5.81
CA ASN A 648 -26.24 -23.38 5.54
C ASN A 648 -27.17 -22.43 6.34
N PHE A 649 -26.62 -21.59 7.22
CA PHE A 649 -27.41 -20.65 8.03
C PHE A 649 -27.76 -19.36 7.27
N GLY A 650 -27.18 -19.13 6.08
CA GLY A 650 -27.36 -17.88 5.33
C GLY A 650 -26.54 -16.72 5.91
N LEU A 651 -25.44 -17.05 6.60
CA LEU A 651 -24.45 -16.09 7.06
C LEU A 651 -23.56 -15.67 5.88
N ALA A 652 -22.92 -14.51 6.00
CA ALA A 652 -21.97 -13.99 5.02
C ALA A 652 -20.71 -13.47 5.72
N GLU A 653 -19.64 -13.26 4.94
CA GLU A 653 -18.46 -12.53 5.41
C GLU A 653 -18.83 -11.13 5.92
N LYS A 654 -18.02 -10.58 6.83
CA LYS A 654 -18.24 -9.29 7.53
C LYS A 654 -19.39 -9.28 8.54
N TYR A 655 -20.16 -10.36 8.65
CA TYR A 655 -21.20 -10.46 9.67
C TYR A 655 -20.56 -10.61 11.05
N ILE A 656 -21.12 -9.92 12.04
CA ILE A 656 -20.63 -9.95 13.41
C ILE A 656 -21.61 -10.71 14.28
N VAL A 657 -21.20 -11.88 14.80
CA VAL A 657 -22.02 -12.68 15.70
C VAL A 657 -21.80 -12.20 17.13
N THR A 658 -22.86 -11.75 17.79
CA THR A 658 -22.80 -11.17 19.14
C THR A 658 -23.31 -12.14 20.21
N SER A 659 -24.21 -13.06 19.86
CA SER A 659 -24.69 -14.09 20.79
C SER A 659 -25.16 -15.36 20.09
N ILE A 660 -25.14 -16.45 20.85
CA ILE A 660 -25.69 -17.76 20.48
C ILE A 660 -26.68 -18.16 21.56
N GLN A 661 -27.93 -18.47 21.17
CA GLN A 661 -29.05 -18.61 22.11
C GLN A 661 -29.13 -17.35 23.01
N ASP A 662 -28.98 -17.51 24.32
CA ASP A 662 -28.96 -16.41 25.30
C ASP A 662 -27.54 -16.08 25.81
N ARG A 663 -26.49 -16.70 25.22
CA ARG A 663 -25.09 -16.52 25.64
C ARG A 663 -24.41 -15.45 24.78
N GLN A 664 -23.92 -14.39 25.42
CA GLN A 664 -23.09 -13.37 24.77
C GLN A 664 -21.72 -13.92 24.39
N ILE A 665 -21.24 -13.55 23.20
CA ILE A 665 -19.93 -13.91 22.68
C ILE A 665 -18.93 -12.84 23.07
N LYS A 666 -17.87 -13.26 23.78
CA LYS A 666 -16.78 -12.38 24.19
C LYS A 666 -15.75 -12.19 23.08
N ASP A 667 -15.33 -13.27 22.45
CA ASP A 667 -14.28 -13.30 21.44
C ASP A 667 -14.49 -14.48 20.45
N ALA A 668 -13.60 -14.61 19.46
CA ALA A 668 -13.65 -15.69 18.48
C ALA A 668 -13.58 -17.09 19.10
N LYS A 669 -12.78 -17.26 20.15
CA LYS A 669 -12.60 -18.55 20.83
C LYS A 669 -13.86 -18.97 21.59
N ALA A 670 -14.49 -18.04 22.29
CA ALA A 670 -15.79 -18.24 22.93
C ALA A 670 -16.86 -18.58 21.89
N PHE A 671 -16.86 -17.92 20.72
CA PHE A 671 -17.76 -18.28 19.64
C PHE A 671 -17.54 -19.72 19.16
N ALA A 672 -16.30 -20.10 18.87
CA ALA A 672 -15.96 -21.44 18.39
C ALA A 672 -16.38 -22.54 19.39
N GLN A 673 -16.12 -22.32 20.67
CA GLN A 673 -16.54 -23.22 21.74
C GLN A 673 -18.07 -23.32 21.85
N ILE A 674 -18.75 -22.18 22.01
CA ILE A 674 -20.20 -22.15 22.26
C ILE A 674 -20.97 -22.69 21.06
N ALA A 675 -20.58 -22.30 19.84
CA ALA A 675 -21.23 -22.77 18.62
C ALA A 675 -21.11 -24.28 18.48
N THR A 676 -19.93 -24.85 18.72
CA THR A 676 -19.69 -26.30 18.62
C THR A 676 -20.46 -27.08 19.68
N GLU A 677 -20.42 -26.62 20.94
CA GLU A 677 -21.18 -27.21 22.05
C GLU A 677 -22.69 -27.24 21.76
N GLU A 678 -23.23 -26.10 21.33
CA GLU A 678 -24.65 -25.95 21.02
C GLU A 678 -25.07 -26.76 19.80
N PHE A 679 -24.25 -26.78 18.75
CA PHE A 679 -24.52 -27.56 17.55
C PHE A 679 -24.57 -29.06 17.85
N GLU A 680 -23.59 -29.60 18.56
CA GLU A 680 -23.55 -31.02 18.95
C GLU A 680 -24.69 -31.40 19.91
N ARG A 681 -25.08 -30.49 20.82
CA ARG A 681 -26.25 -30.71 21.67
C ARG A 681 -27.52 -30.81 20.83
N LYS A 682 -27.75 -29.87 19.90
CA LYS A 682 -28.93 -29.88 19.02
C LYS A 682 -28.94 -31.05 18.04
N LYS A 683 -27.78 -31.55 17.62
CA LYS A 683 -27.68 -32.77 16.81
C LYS A 683 -28.15 -34.04 17.55
N LYS A 684 -27.99 -34.09 18.87
CA LYS A 684 -28.46 -35.19 19.74
C LYS A 684 -29.93 -35.05 20.15
N GLU A 685 -30.35 -33.84 20.50
CA GLU A 685 -31.66 -33.58 21.07
C GLU A 685 -32.72 -33.21 20.02
N GLY A 686 -32.29 -32.68 18.87
CA GLY A 686 -33.13 -31.93 17.94
C GLY A 686 -33.38 -30.49 18.41
N GLY A 687 -33.89 -29.64 17.52
CA GLY A 687 -34.24 -28.25 17.82
C GLY A 687 -33.54 -27.26 16.90
N ALA A 688 -33.50 -25.98 17.28
CA ALA A 688 -32.92 -24.94 16.43
C ALA A 688 -31.75 -24.21 17.12
N LEU A 689 -30.74 -23.83 16.32
CA LEU A 689 -29.63 -22.99 16.74
C LEU A 689 -29.95 -21.54 16.38
N LYS A 690 -29.97 -20.69 17.41
CA LYS A 690 -30.25 -19.26 17.32
C LYS A 690 -28.96 -18.46 17.41
N LEU A 691 -28.74 -17.56 16.47
CA LEU A 691 -27.62 -16.60 16.44
C LEU A 691 -28.17 -15.18 16.35
N ILE A 692 -27.61 -14.23 17.10
CA ILE A 692 -27.87 -12.80 16.88
C ILE A 692 -26.66 -12.20 16.17
N VAL A 693 -26.91 -11.56 15.04
CA VAL A 693 -25.88 -11.16 14.09
C VAL A 693 -26.09 -9.71 13.65
N LYS A 694 -25.06 -8.88 13.77
CA LYS A 694 -25.04 -7.52 13.23
C LYS A 694 -24.62 -7.56 11.77
N THR A 695 -25.51 -7.07 10.90
CA THR A 695 -25.34 -7.05 9.44
C THR A 695 -25.54 -5.64 8.91
N GLY A 696 -24.48 -5.02 8.38
CA GLY A 696 -24.55 -3.64 7.89
C GLY A 696 -25.16 -2.67 8.91
N ASP A 697 -25.93 -1.69 8.44
CA ASP A 697 -26.50 -0.65 9.31
C ASP A 697 -27.86 -1.03 9.92
N THR A 698 -28.41 -2.20 9.62
CA THR A 698 -29.65 -2.69 10.25
C THR A 698 -29.45 -3.11 11.70
N PRO A 699 -30.48 -3.08 12.55
CA PRO A 699 -30.44 -3.66 13.90
C PRO A 699 -29.98 -5.13 13.86
N PRO A 700 -29.37 -5.66 14.94
CA PRO A 700 -28.97 -7.06 14.99
C PRO A 700 -30.14 -8.01 14.66
N LEU A 701 -29.90 -8.91 13.71
CA LEU A 701 -30.89 -9.85 13.19
C LEU A 701 -30.76 -11.21 13.88
N GLU A 702 -31.89 -11.87 14.08
CA GLU A 702 -31.95 -13.22 14.61
C GLU A 702 -31.95 -14.24 13.47
N TYR A 703 -30.96 -15.13 13.48
CA TYR A 703 -30.89 -16.30 12.60
C TYR A 703 -31.24 -17.54 13.41
N ASN A 704 -32.37 -18.18 13.09
CA ASN A 704 -32.85 -19.36 13.78
C ASN A 704 -32.99 -20.52 12.79
N LYS A 705 -32.16 -21.56 12.92
CA LYS A 705 -32.13 -22.69 11.97
C LYS A 705 -32.28 -24.04 12.66
N PRO A 706 -33.16 -24.91 12.16
CA PRO A 706 -33.35 -26.24 12.72
C PRO A 706 -32.15 -27.15 12.43
N ILE A 707 -31.70 -27.90 13.44
CA ILE A 707 -30.68 -28.93 13.34
C ILE A 707 -31.39 -30.29 13.50
N PRO A 708 -31.38 -31.16 12.47
CA PRO A 708 -32.04 -32.45 12.53
C PRO A 708 -31.34 -33.39 13.52
N LYS A 709 -32.14 -34.14 14.29
CA LYS A 709 -31.64 -35.13 15.24
C LYS A 709 -31.01 -36.31 14.49
N THR A 710 -29.78 -36.68 14.84
CA THR A 710 -29.13 -37.86 14.26
C THR A 710 -29.70 -39.14 14.89
N ILE A 711 -30.46 -39.92 14.12
CA ILE A 711 -30.99 -41.23 14.54
C ILE A 711 -29.92 -42.28 14.23
N ARG A 712 -29.36 -42.95 15.25
CA ARG A 712 -28.48 -44.11 15.08
C ARG A 712 -29.33 -45.35 14.81
N GLU A 713 -29.31 -45.89 13.60
CA GLU A 713 -29.83 -47.23 13.34
C GLU A 713 -28.91 -48.27 14.00
N VAL A 714 -29.41 -48.99 15.00
CA VAL A 714 -28.68 -50.09 15.64
C VAL A 714 -28.80 -51.33 14.74
N HIS A 715 -27.75 -51.65 13.99
CA HIS A 715 -27.64 -52.94 13.31
C HIS A 715 -27.36 -54.05 14.33
N GLN A 716 -28.34 -54.92 14.59
CA GLN A 716 -28.11 -56.16 15.34
C GLN A 716 -27.31 -57.16 14.49
N PRO A 717 -26.22 -57.76 14.99
CA PRO A 717 -25.46 -58.76 14.24
C PRO A 717 -26.24 -60.08 14.11
N ARG A 718 -26.44 -60.55 12.87
CA ARG A 718 -26.98 -61.89 12.58
C ARG A 718 -25.94 -62.97 12.92
N GLY A 719 -26.33 -63.96 13.73
CA GLY A 719 -25.52 -65.13 14.11
C GLY A 719 -25.17 -66.08 12.94
N PRO A 720 -24.31 -67.09 13.18
CA PRO A 720 -23.66 -67.87 12.13
C PRO A 720 -24.61 -68.84 11.42
N ARG A 721 -24.46 -68.94 10.10
CA ARG A 721 -25.24 -69.79 9.19
C ARG A 721 -24.92 -71.28 9.38
N GLY A 722 -25.93 -72.08 9.70
CA GLY A 722 -25.96 -73.53 9.45
C GLY A 722 -26.39 -73.85 8.00
N PRO A 723 -26.17 -75.09 7.51
CA PRO A 723 -26.20 -75.40 6.09
C PRO A 723 -27.62 -75.51 5.50
N ALA A 724 -27.68 -75.23 4.20
CA ALA A 724 -28.88 -75.02 3.40
C ALA A 724 -29.75 -76.28 3.23
N VAL A 725 -31.06 -76.10 3.42
CA VAL A 725 -32.10 -77.01 2.92
C VAL A 725 -33.01 -76.20 2.01
N VAL A 726 -33.05 -76.58 0.74
CA VAL A 726 -34.00 -76.06 -0.27
C VAL A 726 -35.21 -76.98 -0.28
N PRO A 727 -36.44 -76.44 -0.37
CA PRO A 727 -37.38 -77.08 -1.29
C PRO A 727 -38.14 -76.09 -2.20
N ASN A 728 -38.14 -76.48 -3.47
CA ASN A 728 -39.06 -76.19 -4.58
C ASN A 728 -40.34 -75.38 -4.29
N ILE A 729 -40.56 -74.33 -5.10
CA ILE A 729 -41.91 -73.88 -5.46
C ILE A 729 -42.02 -73.78 -6.98
N ASN A 730 -43.06 -74.44 -7.49
CA ASN A 730 -43.42 -74.60 -8.89
C ASN A 730 -43.97 -73.32 -9.54
N ARG A 731 -43.61 -73.12 -10.81
CA ARG A 731 -44.21 -72.16 -11.75
C ARG A 731 -45.56 -72.66 -12.25
N TRP A 732 -46.67 -72.27 -11.65
CA TRP A 732 -48.00 -72.28 -12.27
C TRP A 732 -48.84 -71.24 -11.53
N ASP A 733 -48.94 -70.03 -12.07
CA ASP A 733 -50.05 -69.07 -11.88
C ASP A 733 -49.71 -67.76 -12.61
N GLN A 734 -49.84 -67.79 -13.94
CA GLN A 734 -49.77 -66.60 -14.80
C GLN A 734 -51.07 -66.33 -15.57
N PHE A 735 -52.16 -67.05 -15.28
CA PHE A 735 -53.44 -66.79 -15.92
C PHE A 735 -54.64 -67.06 -15.01
N GLY A 736 -55.35 -65.99 -14.65
CA GLY A 736 -56.82 -66.01 -14.67
C GLY A 736 -57.57 -66.06 -13.34
N GLY A 737 -57.91 -64.89 -12.81
CA GLY A 737 -59.27 -64.61 -12.33
C GLY A 737 -59.61 -64.93 -10.87
N PRO A 738 -60.81 -64.53 -10.40
CA PRO A 738 -60.91 -63.30 -9.62
C PRO A 738 -61.66 -63.43 -8.26
N ARG A 739 -61.48 -62.40 -7.42
CA ARG A 739 -62.42 -61.85 -6.41
C ARG A 739 -62.99 -62.84 -5.35
N ARG A 740 -62.74 -62.58 -4.06
CA ARG A 740 -63.54 -61.71 -3.18
C ARG A 740 -63.04 -61.75 -1.73
N PRO A 741 -63.44 -60.78 -0.90
CA PRO A 741 -62.87 -60.48 0.41
C PRO A 741 -63.74 -61.01 1.56
N ASP A 742 -63.10 -61.40 2.65
CA ASP A 742 -63.60 -61.36 4.04
C ASP A 742 -62.34 -61.55 4.90
N ARG A 743 -61.84 -60.51 5.60
CA ARG A 743 -62.30 -60.02 6.89
C ARG A 743 -62.28 -61.14 7.93
N ASP A 744 -61.22 -61.16 8.74
CA ASP A 744 -61.29 -61.08 10.21
C ASP A 744 -59.87 -61.03 10.82
N ASP A 745 -59.59 -59.89 11.45
CA ASP A 745 -58.69 -59.73 12.61
C ASP A 745 -59.18 -60.70 13.73
N PRO A 746 -58.38 -61.26 14.67
CA PRO A 746 -57.29 -60.56 15.34
C PRO A 746 -56.10 -61.39 15.83
N THR A 747 -55.11 -60.68 16.39
CA THR A 747 -53.93 -61.14 17.15
C THR A 747 -52.71 -61.58 16.34
N GLN A 748 -51.84 -60.61 16.03
CA GLN A 748 -50.45 -60.56 16.54
C GLN A 748 -49.74 -59.27 16.15
#